data_AF-A0A943EP70-F1
#
_entry.id   AF-A0A943EP70-F1
#
_cell.length_a   1.000
_cell.length_b   1.000
_cell.length_c   1.000
_cell.angle_alpha   90.00
_cell.angle_beta   90.00
_cell.angle_gamma   90.00
#
_symmetry.space_group_name_H-M   'P 1'
#
loop_
_entity.id
_entity.type
_entity.pdbx_description
1 polymer ?
#
loop_
_entity_poly.entity_id
_entity_poly.type
_entity_poly.pdbx_seq_one_letter_code
_entity_poly.pdbx_strand_id
1 'polypeptide(L)'
;MYDYCISTVFFSLLIIFFYCLGSVIVSEKNSIPYRFICGYLFYSFIIAIGGIIIQLLNLSWYLFFGYTILTVIALLIFIVYRSKKEKIRLFPIGVKEFLKKYWFLFIISGILIVISLAYSEWIWLNNCLDDGFYLNKIATLPYIENPFTTNASTGLVEIQNGFNSYIVNTGELEMSVYVFLLQVTPTVFTRVFLSGYNYFLFACCIYAFAEKIIKSTSIKCSENTIQYIASIILLFGFSWNFMEVKEILYVQDSWQFNTAMYYASSIVRTMGILIILVHFIENNKISIRDILLVILISVVLVSKSTIALPIIFVTCVSYLVVNFLFDDKYLKKILSIIILVLIGIIGLIIGGNDYIEELVRNLFLKNMKFYLVIGCLIIIALSFTFKSKVINKVNLIMLIILFLMESPIINNLFEKLSVYDFVAARASTTYMYTFVIVAMIYVYLFINKFKYSKKIIIPIYLVATMMLSLVSLYSYNNYNGKLLTSYKIMYNNRKIIPDSTIMLGNKLSDLADDVEEEINMIMPEGVMVDGHLHSIAIIIRSFAPEIRSISAIGRFKVSEGNDFSNFTSDDQAKLDAFITNPTKENKHNLKILLEEYPINCIVLPTAEDNEYLYEIGFDSYTKFSDIEGNISYNIYYRALQ
;
A
#
# COMPACT_ATOMS: atom_id res chain seq x y z
N MET A 1 16.45 -7.90 16.87
CA MET A 1 16.31 -9.35 16.53
C MET A 1 14.91 -9.85 16.83
N TYR A 2 14.36 -9.55 18.02
CA TYR A 2 12.98 -9.85 18.41
C TYR A 2 11.96 -9.56 17.29
N ASP A 3 11.92 -8.33 16.78
CA ASP A 3 10.94 -7.88 15.76
C ASP A 3 10.94 -8.77 14.53
N TYR A 4 12.14 -9.05 14.00
CA TYR A 4 12.32 -9.87 12.82
C TYR A 4 11.85 -11.31 13.07
N CYS A 5 12.19 -11.91 14.22
CA CYS A 5 11.77 -13.26 14.56
C CYS A 5 10.26 -13.36 14.73
N ILE A 6 9.66 -12.48 15.55
CA ILE A 6 8.23 -12.48 15.85
C ILE A 6 7.41 -12.19 14.59
N SER A 7 7.80 -11.20 13.80
CA SER A 7 7.12 -10.89 12.54
C SER A 7 7.26 -12.01 11.52
N THR A 8 8.42 -12.67 11.42
CA THR A 8 8.58 -13.86 10.55
C THR A 8 7.61 -14.97 10.93
N VAL A 9 7.52 -15.29 12.23
CA VAL A 9 6.59 -16.31 12.73
C VAL A 9 5.14 -15.90 12.46
N PHE A 10 4.78 -14.66 12.81
CA PHE A 10 3.42 -14.14 12.62
C PHE A 10 2.98 -14.20 11.17
N PHE A 11 3.75 -13.65 10.22
CA PHE A 11 3.36 -13.65 8.81
C PHE A 11 3.36 -15.06 8.20
N SER A 12 4.22 -15.96 8.67
CA SER A 12 4.18 -17.37 8.28
C SER A 12 2.87 -18.03 8.72
N LEU A 13 2.45 -17.80 9.98
CA LEU A 13 1.17 -18.28 10.51
C LEU A 13 -0.02 -17.63 9.81
N LEU A 14 0.07 -16.34 9.47
CA LEU A 14 -0.98 -15.61 8.77
C LEU A 14 -1.21 -16.18 7.35
N ILE A 15 -0.12 -16.49 6.62
CA ILE A 15 -0.20 -17.16 5.31
C ILE A 15 -0.85 -18.54 5.43
N ILE A 16 -0.46 -19.32 6.44
CA ILE A 16 -1.08 -20.63 6.72
C ILE A 16 -2.56 -20.47 7.07
N PHE A 17 -2.90 -19.49 7.90
CA PHE A 17 -4.27 -19.20 8.31
C PHE A 17 -5.17 -18.88 7.11
N PHE A 18 -4.76 -17.95 6.23
CA PHE A 18 -5.54 -17.64 5.03
C PHE A 18 -5.63 -18.81 4.07
N TYR A 19 -4.57 -19.60 3.92
CA TYR A 19 -4.64 -20.83 3.13
C TYR A 19 -5.65 -21.85 3.69
N CYS A 20 -5.61 -22.10 4.99
CA CYS A 20 -6.52 -23.03 5.65
C CYS A 20 -7.98 -22.55 5.58
N LEU A 21 -8.20 -21.25 5.80
CA LEU A 21 -9.50 -20.61 5.66
C LEU A 21 -10.06 -20.76 4.24
N GLY A 22 -9.24 -20.45 3.23
CA GLY A 22 -9.62 -20.64 1.84
C GLY A 22 -9.93 -22.10 1.49
N SER A 23 -9.17 -23.04 2.06
CA SER A 23 -9.36 -24.47 1.82
C SER A 23 -10.68 -25.03 2.34
N VAL A 24 -11.31 -24.39 3.32
CA VAL A 24 -12.66 -24.79 3.79
C VAL A 24 -13.81 -24.07 3.09
N ILE A 25 -13.49 -23.03 2.30
CA ILE A 25 -14.46 -22.21 1.55
C ILE A 25 -14.56 -22.67 0.09
N VAL A 26 -13.45 -23.04 -0.54
CA VAL A 26 -13.42 -23.42 -1.95
C VAL A 26 -12.96 -24.86 -2.17
N SER A 27 -13.24 -25.38 -3.37
CA SER A 27 -12.91 -26.77 -3.74
C SER A 27 -11.43 -27.10 -3.64
N GLU A 28 -11.13 -28.35 -3.23
CA GLU A 28 -9.79 -28.93 -3.25
C GLU A 28 -9.15 -29.02 -4.65
N LYS A 29 -9.91 -28.78 -5.74
CA LYS A 29 -9.34 -28.71 -7.10
C LYS A 29 -8.62 -27.38 -7.39
N ASN A 30 -8.91 -26.34 -6.61
CA ASN A 30 -8.26 -25.05 -6.79
C ASN A 30 -6.84 -25.07 -6.23
N SER A 31 -5.96 -24.31 -6.88
CA SER A 31 -4.55 -24.18 -6.46
C SER A 31 -4.42 -23.47 -5.11
N ILE A 32 -3.26 -23.68 -4.49
CA ILE A 32 -2.95 -23.10 -3.18
C ILE A 32 -2.98 -21.56 -3.23
N PRO A 33 -2.38 -20.87 -4.22
CA PRO A 33 -2.49 -19.42 -4.35
C PRO A 33 -3.93 -18.93 -4.45
N TYR A 34 -4.80 -19.63 -5.20
CA TYR A 34 -6.21 -19.26 -5.30
C TYR A 34 -6.93 -19.40 -3.95
N ARG A 35 -6.70 -20.51 -3.22
CA ARG A 35 -7.28 -20.70 -1.88
C ARG A 35 -6.81 -19.62 -0.92
N PHE A 36 -5.51 -19.31 -0.91
CA PHE A 36 -4.94 -18.24 -0.10
C PHE A 36 -5.64 -16.90 -0.36
N ILE A 37 -5.85 -16.51 -1.64
CA ILE A 37 -6.59 -15.30 -2.00
C ILE A 37 -8.02 -15.33 -1.47
N CYS A 38 -8.75 -16.44 -1.65
CA CYS A 38 -10.13 -16.55 -1.15
C CYS A 38 -10.21 -16.46 0.38
N GLY A 39 -9.26 -17.06 1.10
CA GLY A 39 -9.19 -16.95 2.55
C GLY A 39 -8.87 -15.53 3.02
N TYR A 40 -7.91 -14.86 2.37
CA TYR A 40 -7.60 -13.45 2.61
C TYR A 40 -8.83 -12.55 2.39
N LEU A 41 -9.56 -12.73 1.28
CA LEU A 41 -10.76 -11.94 0.97
C LEU A 41 -11.88 -12.19 1.98
N PHE A 42 -12.11 -13.44 2.36
CA PHE A 42 -13.16 -13.78 3.34
C PHE A 42 -12.85 -13.20 4.72
N TYR A 43 -11.61 -13.32 5.18
CA TYR A 43 -11.16 -12.70 6.42
C TYR A 43 -11.30 -11.17 6.36
N SER A 44 -10.74 -10.56 5.32
CA SER A 44 -10.73 -9.10 5.14
C SER A 44 -12.14 -8.53 5.06
N PHE A 45 -13.10 -9.26 4.49
CA PHE A 45 -14.49 -8.85 4.43
C PHE A 45 -15.13 -8.75 5.81
N ILE A 46 -14.91 -9.75 6.66
CA ILE A 46 -15.44 -9.75 8.02
C ILE A 46 -14.80 -8.59 8.81
N ILE A 47 -13.47 -8.46 8.76
CA ILE A 47 -12.76 -7.34 9.39
C ILE A 47 -13.28 -5.98 8.90
N ALA A 48 -13.51 -5.83 7.59
CA ALA A 48 -14.03 -4.61 7.01
C ALA A 48 -15.42 -4.23 7.55
N ILE A 49 -16.34 -5.20 7.66
CA ILE A 49 -17.69 -4.94 8.18
C ILE A 49 -17.63 -4.37 9.60
N GLY A 50 -16.92 -5.04 10.51
CA GLY A 50 -16.82 -4.59 11.90
C GLY A 50 -16.06 -3.27 12.01
N GLY A 51 -14.93 -3.15 11.31
CA GLY A 51 -14.09 -1.96 11.34
C GLY A 51 -14.80 -0.71 10.82
N ILE A 52 -15.50 -0.81 9.67
CA ILE A 52 -16.25 0.32 9.10
C ILE A 52 -17.33 0.78 10.07
N ILE A 53 -18.09 -0.13 10.69
CA ILE A 53 -19.13 0.22 11.66
C ILE A 53 -18.52 0.93 12.87
N ILE A 54 -17.41 0.41 13.40
CA ILE A 54 -16.72 1.00 14.56
C ILE A 54 -16.19 2.40 14.25
N GLN A 55 -15.61 2.59 13.05
CA GLN A 55 -15.12 3.90 12.61
C GLN A 55 -16.26 4.89 12.39
N LEU A 56 -17.35 4.49 11.73
CA LEU A 56 -18.51 5.35 11.48
C LEU A 56 -19.21 5.80 12.77
N LEU A 57 -19.23 4.94 13.79
CA LEU A 57 -19.81 5.25 15.09
C LEU A 57 -18.80 5.93 16.05
N ASN A 58 -17.58 6.21 15.58
CA ASN A 58 -16.49 6.78 16.36
C ASN A 58 -16.26 6.05 17.71
N LEU A 59 -16.31 4.72 17.70
CA LEU A 59 -16.16 3.90 18.90
C LEU A 59 -14.69 3.71 19.31
N SER A 60 -14.44 3.21 20.52
CA SER A 60 -13.06 3.00 20.99
C SER A 60 -12.30 1.96 20.17
N TRP A 61 -10.99 2.13 20.07
CA TRP A 61 -10.10 1.17 19.42
C TRP A 61 -10.16 -0.22 20.09
N TYR A 62 -10.31 -0.27 21.42
CA TYR A 62 -10.42 -1.53 22.16
C TYR A 62 -11.62 -2.39 21.75
N LEU A 63 -12.72 -1.78 21.29
CA LEU A 63 -13.85 -2.52 20.72
C LEU A 63 -13.45 -3.21 19.41
N PHE A 64 -12.69 -2.54 18.55
CA PHE A 64 -12.15 -3.15 17.32
C PHE A 64 -11.13 -4.24 17.61
N PHE A 65 -10.27 -4.03 18.61
CA PHE A 65 -9.33 -5.03 19.10
C PHE A 65 -10.07 -6.31 19.52
N GLY A 66 -11.06 -6.19 20.41
CA GLY A 66 -11.87 -7.33 20.86
C GLY A 66 -12.60 -8.01 19.71
N TYR A 67 -13.19 -7.23 18.79
CA TYR A 67 -13.83 -7.74 17.59
C TYR A 67 -12.86 -8.55 16.70
N THR A 68 -11.63 -8.07 16.51
CA THR A 68 -10.61 -8.73 15.71
C THR A 68 -10.19 -10.07 16.32
N ILE A 69 -9.94 -10.11 17.63
CA ILE A 69 -9.60 -11.35 18.34
C ILE A 69 -10.74 -12.37 18.23
N LEU A 70 -11.98 -11.95 18.51
CA LEU A 70 -13.14 -12.83 18.42
C LEU A 70 -13.35 -13.35 16.99
N THR A 71 -13.11 -12.51 15.99
CA THR A 71 -13.18 -12.90 14.57
C THR A 71 -12.15 -13.97 14.24
N VAL A 72 -10.88 -13.79 14.65
CA VAL A 72 -9.82 -14.79 14.41
C VAL A 72 -10.18 -16.12 15.09
N ILE A 73 -10.62 -16.10 16.36
CA ILE A 73 -11.03 -17.31 17.08
C ILE A 73 -12.21 -17.99 16.38
N ALA A 74 -13.24 -17.25 16.01
CA ALA A 74 -14.42 -17.79 15.32
C ALA A 74 -14.04 -18.43 13.98
N LEU A 75 -13.12 -17.83 13.22
CA LEU A 75 -12.65 -18.38 11.96
C LEU A 75 -11.77 -19.62 12.14
N LEU A 76 -10.94 -19.68 13.18
CA LEU A 76 -10.21 -20.89 13.54
C LEU A 76 -11.15 -22.04 13.90
N ILE A 77 -12.18 -21.77 14.72
CA ILE A 77 -13.24 -22.75 15.04
C ILE A 77 -13.97 -23.19 13.77
N PHE A 78 -14.30 -22.24 12.89
CA PHE A 78 -14.95 -22.53 11.61
C PHE A 78 -14.10 -23.45 10.72
N ILE A 79 -12.78 -23.20 10.61
CA ILE A 79 -11.85 -24.05 9.87
C ILE A 79 -11.88 -25.48 10.44
N VAL A 80 -11.75 -25.64 11.75
CA VAL A 80 -11.74 -26.96 12.40
C VAL A 80 -13.08 -27.68 12.21
N TYR A 81 -14.20 -26.98 12.42
CA TYR A 81 -15.55 -27.51 12.26
C TYR A 81 -15.78 -28.01 10.83
N ARG A 82 -15.51 -27.17 9.82
CA ARG A 82 -15.71 -27.51 8.41
C ARG A 82 -14.79 -28.64 7.98
N SER A 83 -13.52 -28.59 8.35
CA SER A 83 -12.56 -29.65 8.02
C SER A 83 -12.99 -31.01 8.58
N LYS A 84 -13.48 -31.06 9.82
CA LYS A 84 -14.00 -32.31 10.42
C LYS A 84 -15.31 -32.77 9.77
N LYS A 85 -16.29 -31.88 9.62
CA LYS A 85 -17.62 -32.20 9.08
C LYS A 85 -17.56 -32.71 7.64
N GLU A 86 -16.73 -32.08 6.81
CA GLU A 86 -16.62 -32.41 5.39
C GLU A 86 -15.40 -33.25 5.04
N LYS A 87 -14.59 -33.66 6.05
CA LYS A 87 -13.36 -34.44 5.89
C LYS A 87 -12.35 -33.78 4.92
N ILE A 88 -12.31 -32.44 4.91
CA ILE A 88 -11.42 -31.66 4.04
C ILE A 88 -9.98 -31.83 4.52
N ARG A 89 -9.10 -32.22 3.60
CA ARG A 89 -7.67 -32.28 3.88
C ARG A 89 -7.06 -30.91 3.66
N LEU A 90 -6.69 -30.23 4.74
CA LEU A 90 -6.10 -28.89 4.67
C LEU A 90 -4.78 -28.89 3.88
N PHE A 91 -3.95 -29.93 4.00
CA PHE A 91 -2.68 -30.06 3.27
C PHE A 91 -2.62 -31.41 2.53
N PRO A 92 -3.33 -31.57 1.40
CA PRO A 92 -3.48 -32.88 0.75
C PRO A 92 -2.17 -33.38 0.11
N ILE A 93 -1.25 -32.47 -0.23
CA ILE A 93 0.03 -32.77 -0.88
C ILE A 93 1.21 -32.74 0.12
N GLY A 94 0.95 -32.39 1.39
CA GLY A 94 1.97 -32.16 2.42
C GLY A 94 2.77 -30.86 2.23
N VAL A 95 3.40 -30.38 3.32
CA VAL A 95 4.13 -29.10 3.35
C VAL A 95 5.37 -29.10 2.45
N LYS A 96 6.06 -30.25 2.33
CA LYS A 96 7.26 -30.40 1.50
C LYS A 96 6.97 -30.18 0.00
N GLU A 97 5.94 -30.84 -0.52
CA GLU A 97 5.57 -30.70 -1.93
C GLU A 97 4.92 -29.33 -2.20
N PHE A 98 4.28 -28.72 -1.19
CA PHE A 98 3.84 -27.32 -1.23
C PHE A 98 5.02 -26.38 -1.47
N LEU A 99 6.05 -26.40 -0.63
CA LEU A 99 7.22 -25.53 -0.80
C LEU A 99 7.87 -25.77 -2.17
N LYS A 100 8.04 -27.03 -2.57
CA LYS A 100 8.62 -27.36 -3.87
C LYS A 100 7.82 -26.81 -5.07
N LYS A 101 6.49 -26.68 -4.96
CA LYS A 101 5.63 -26.19 -6.04
C LYS A 101 5.50 -24.67 -6.10
N TYR A 102 5.66 -23.97 -4.96
CA TYR A 102 5.37 -22.53 -4.87
C TYR A 102 6.51 -21.68 -4.28
N TRP A 103 7.70 -22.25 -4.03
CA TRP A 103 8.86 -21.55 -3.45
C TRP A 103 9.21 -20.26 -4.18
N PHE A 104 9.04 -20.23 -5.51
CA PHE A 104 9.47 -19.09 -6.31
C PHE A 104 8.64 -17.83 -6.01
N LEU A 105 7.37 -17.98 -5.61
CA LEU A 105 6.54 -16.85 -5.18
C LEU A 105 7.13 -16.16 -3.95
N PHE A 106 7.67 -16.94 -3.00
CA PHE A 106 8.36 -16.41 -1.82
C PHE A 106 9.69 -15.75 -2.17
N ILE A 107 10.46 -16.35 -3.10
CA ILE A 107 11.74 -15.79 -3.53
C ILE A 107 11.57 -14.44 -4.21
N ILE A 108 10.57 -14.28 -5.09
CA ILE A 108 10.29 -12.98 -5.72
C ILE A 108 9.97 -11.91 -4.67
N SER A 109 9.13 -12.23 -3.67
CA SER A 109 8.85 -11.30 -2.57
C SER A 109 10.10 -10.93 -1.78
N GLY A 110 10.97 -11.91 -1.49
CA GLY A 110 12.23 -11.67 -0.79
C GLY A 110 13.19 -10.77 -1.58
N ILE A 111 13.32 -10.99 -2.89
CA ILE A 111 14.11 -10.13 -3.78
C ILE A 111 13.57 -8.69 -3.77
N LEU A 112 12.24 -8.51 -3.81
CA LEU A 112 11.63 -7.18 -3.78
C LEU A 112 11.85 -6.45 -2.45
N ILE A 113 11.92 -7.17 -1.33
CA ILE A 113 12.33 -6.59 -0.05
C ILE A 113 13.79 -6.14 -0.08
N VAL A 114 14.70 -6.94 -0.64
CA VAL A 114 16.10 -6.53 -0.80
C VAL A 114 16.21 -5.29 -1.68
N ILE A 115 15.43 -5.20 -2.77
CA ILE A 115 15.34 -4.01 -3.62
C ILE A 115 14.78 -2.82 -2.84
N SER A 116 13.69 -3.00 -2.08
CA SER A 116 13.04 -1.97 -1.27
C SER A 116 14.00 -1.31 -0.28
N LEU A 117 14.82 -2.12 0.41
CA LEU A 117 15.82 -1.64 1.38
C LEU A 117 16.93 -0.79 0.75
N ALA A 118 17.12 -0.84 -0.58
CA ALA A 118 18.03 0.08 -1.23
C ALA A 118 17.52 1.53 -1.17
N TYR A 119 16.21 1.76 -1.08
CA TYR A 119 15.60 3.10 -1.13
C TYR A 119 15.59 3.80 0.24
N SER A 120 16.72 3.77 0.96
CA SER A 120 16.87 4.37 2.30
C SER A 120 16.45 5.84 2.36
N GLU A 121 16.80 6.64 1.35
CA GLU A 121 16.46 8.07 1.27
C GLU A 121 14.95 8.32 1.24
N TRP A 122 14.22 7.55 0.43
CA TRP A 122 12.76 7.65 0.35
C TRP A 122 12.09 7.18 1.64
N ILE A 123 12.63 6.11 2.23
CA ILE A 123 12.17 5.58 3.51
C ILE A 123 12.39 6.61 4.64
N TRP A 124 13.50 7.36 4.62
CA TRP A 124 13.85 8.33 5.66
C TRP A 124 13.17 9.69 5.47
N LEU A 125 12.89 10.07 4.22
CA LEU A 125 11.94 11.13 3.86
C LEU A 125 10.48 10.72 4.15
N ASN A 126 10.27 9.55 4.76
CA ASN A 126 8.96 9.07 5.17
C ASN A 126 7.99 9.05 3.98
N ASN A 127 8.48 8.57 2.83
CA ASN A 127 7.71 8.36 1.60
C ASN A 127 6.98 9.64 1.14
N CYS A 128 7.74 10.72 0.93
CA CYS A 128 7.20 12.06 0.66
C CYS A 128 6.26 12.53 1.76
N LEU A 129 6.66 12.32 3.02
CA LEU A 129 5.93 12.68 4.22
C LEU A 129 4.65 11.88 4.50
N ASP A 130 4.17 11.05 3.57
CA ASP A 130 2.92 10.30 3.72
C ASP A 130 2.98 9.23 4.83
N ASP A 131 4.17 8.67 5.11
CA ASP A 131 4.35 7.72 6.22
C ASP A 131 3.98 8.36 7.57
N GLY A 132 4.09 9.69 7.70
CA GLY A 132 3.65 10.41 8.89
C GLY A 132 2.17 10.21 9.21
N PHE A 133 1.33 10.00 8.19
CA PHE A 133 -0.06 9.61 8.41
C PHE A 133 -0.20 8.11 8.64
N TYR A 134 0.31 7.28 7.73
CA TYR A 134 0.01 5.84 7.73
C TYR A 134 0.72 5.07 8.86
N LEU A 135 2.01 5.32 9.10
CA LEU A 135 2.75 4.63 10.16
C LEU A 135 2.31 5.10 11.53
N ASN A 136 2.17 6.41 11.74
CA ASN A 136 1.68 6.92 13.02
C ASN A 136 0.28 6.37 13.28
N LYS A 137 -0.63 6.36 12.29
CA LYS A 137 -1.97 5.79 12.50
C LYS A 137 -1.90 4.33 12.96
N ILE A 138 -1.04 3.51 12.37
CA ILE A 138 -0.84 2.12 12.82
C ILE A 138 -0.28 2.06 14.25
N ALA A 139 0.65 2.94 14.59
CA ALA A 139 1.36 2.93 15.87
C ALA A 139 0.57 3.54 17.02
N THR A 140 -0.17 4.63 16.79
CA THR A 140 -0.78 5.47 17.83
C THR A 140 -2.22 5.09 18.15
N LEU A 141 -2.95 4.48 17.21
CA LEU A 141 -4.37 4.12 17.38
C LEU A 141 -4.71 3.41 18.72
N PRO A 142 -3.88 2.49 19.25
CA PRO A 142 -4.14 1.83 20.52
C PRO A 142 -4.03 2.73 21.76
N TYR A 143 -3.38 3.89 21.63
CA TYR A 143 -2.94 4.74 22.74
C TYR A 143 -3.64 6.11 22.77
N ILE A 144 -4.55 6.38 21.83
CA ILE A 144 -5.26 7.65 21.72
C ILE A 144 -6.74 7.47 22.09
N GLU A 145 -7.28 8.42 22.86
CA GLU A 145 -8.67 8.37 23.32
C GLU A 145 -9.69 8.50 22.19
N ASN A 146 -9.39 9.37 21.22
CA ASN A 146 -10.26 9.72 20.11
C ASN A 146 -9.67 9.25 18.75
N PRO A 147 -9.62 7.93 18.50
CA PRO A 147 -8.78 7.34 17.45
C PRO A 147 -9.15 7.72 16.01
N PHE A 148 -10.39 8.14 15.75
CA PHE A 148 -10.87 8.43 14.41
C PHE A 148 -11.11 9.93 14.14
N THR A 149 -10.90 10.78 15.16
CA THR A 149 -10.92 12.24 15.03
C THR A 149 -9.55 12.85 15.32
N THR A 150 -8.62 12.13 15.93
CA THR A 150 -7.24 12.62 16.13
C THR A 150 -6.43 12.50 14.85
N ASN A 151 -5.75 13.57 14.47
CA ASN A 151 -4.79 13.57 13.37
C ASN A 151 -3.56 12.75 13.76
N ALA A 152 -3.29 11.68 13.00
CA ALA A 152 -2.21 10.74 13.32
C ALA A 152 -0.82 11.38 13.30
N SER A 153 -0.60 12.43 12.52
CA SER A 153 0.71 13.07 12.41
C SER A 153 0.96 14.09 13.52
N THR A 154 -0.05 14.90 13.84
CA THR A 154 0.09 15.99 14.82
C THR A 154 -0.31 15.58 16.24
N GLY A 155 -1.21 14.61 16.40
CA GLY A 155 -1.79 14.25 17.71
C GLY A 155 -2.91 15.19 18.18
N LEU A 156 -3.28 16.18 17.36
CA LEU A 156 -4.36 17.11 17.67
C LEU A 156 -5.71 16.52 17.27
N VAL A 157 -6.73 16.78 18.08
CA VAL A 157 -8.11 16.37 17.80
C VAL A 157 -8.69 17.29 16.73
N GLU A 158 -9.20 16.71 15.66
CA GLU A 158 -9.84 17.42 14.56
C GLU A 158 -11.34 17.57 14.80
N ILE A 159 -11.87 18.75 14.49
CA ILE A 159 -13.31 18.98 14.40
C ILE A 159 -13.79 18.42 13.05
N GLN A 160 -14.56 17.33 13.06
CA GLN A 160 -15.06 16.70 11.85
C GLN A 160 -16.23 17.51 11.24
N ASN A 161 -15.96 18.17 10.11
CA ASN A 161 -17.00 18.77 9.27
C ASN A 161 -17.32 17.87 8.07
N GLY A 162 -18.26 16.93 8.24
CA GLY A 162 -18.78 16.09 7.14
C GLY A 162 -18.13 14.70 7.01
N PHE A 163 -18.47 13.98 5.93
CA PHE A 163 -18.02 12.61 5.70
C PHE A 163 -16.57 12.56 5.20
N ASN A 164 -15.68 11.96 5.98
CA ASN A 164 -14.31 11.70 5.58
C ASN A 164 -14.18 10.29 4.97
N SER A 165 -13.73 10.22 3.72
CA SER A 165 -13.57 8.95 2.99
C SER A 165 -12.56 7.98 3.65
N TYR A 166 -11.67 8.45 4.52
CA TYR A 166 -10.78 7.60 5.31
C TYR A 166 -11.49 6.85 6.46
N ILE A 167 -12.73 7.20 6.80
CA ILE A 167 -13.53 6.53 7.84
C ILE A 167 -13.95 5.11 7.41
N VAL A 168 -13.99 4.83 6.10
CA VAL A 168 -14.30 3.48 5.61
C VAL A 168 -13.05 2.62 5.38
N ASN A 169 -11.85 3.18 5.59
CA ASN A 169 -10.59 2.47 5.44
C ASN A 169 -10.20 1.80 6.77
N THR A 170 -10.21 0.47 6.78
CA THR A 170 -9.89 -0.35 7.97
C THR A 170 -8.49 -0.96 7.91
N GLY A 171 -7.73 -0.71 6.83
CA GLY A 171 -6.39 -1.28 6.64
C GLY A 171 -5.42 -0.95 7.78
N GLU A 172 -5.24 0.34 8.10
CA GLU A 172 -4.34 0.75 9.19
C GLU A 172 -4.87 0.32 10.56
N LEU A 173 -6.20 0.31 10.72
CA LEU A 173 -6.87 -0.14 11.94
C LEU A 173 -6.60 -1.62 12.22
N GLU A 174 -6.69 -2.48 11.20
CA GLU A 174 -6.31 -3.90 11.29
C GLU A 174 -4.83 -4.07 11.69
N MET A 175 -3.92 -3.34 11.02
CA MET A 175 -2.49 -3.46 11.28
C MET A 175 -2.10 -2.97 12.68
N SER A 176 -2.80 -1.96 13.22
CA SER A 176 -2.58 -1.48 14.59
C SER A 176 -2.81 -2.55 15.65
N VAL A 177 -3.80 -3.45 15.45
CA VAL A 177 -4.05 -4.59 16.34
C VAL A 177 -2.86 -5.54 16.35
N TYR A 178 -2.27 -5.81 15.19
CA TYR A 178 -1.12 -6.73 15.10
C TYR A 178 0.13 -6.12 15.72
N VAL A 179 0.42 -4.85 15.45
CA VAL A 179 1.56 -4.15 16.07
C VAL A 179 1.42 -4.12 17.59
N PHE A 180 0.23 -3.80 18.10
CA PHE A 180 -0.07 -3.81 19.53
C PHE A 180 0.09 -5.19 20.17
N LEU A 181 -0.39 -6.26 19.52
CA LEU A 181 -0.27 -7.62 20.07
C LEU A 181 1.16 -8.14 20.08
N LEU A 182 1.92 -7.84 19.03
CA LEU A 182 3.25 -8.40 18.82
C LEU A 182 4.35 -7.58 19.51
N GLN A 183 4.05 -6.34 19.90
CA GLN A 183 5.00 -5.41 20.53
C GLN A 183 6.27 -5.24 19.69
N VAL A 184 6.09 -5.12 18.37
CA VAL A 184 7.17 -4.94 17.39
C VAL A 184 7.26 -3.50 16.93
N THR A 185 8.44 -3.05 16.53
CA THR A 185 8.61 -1.70 15.98
C THR A 185 7.78 -1.54 14.70
N PRO A 186 6.90 -0.51 14.60
CA PRO A 186 5.98 -0.34 13.48
C PRO A 186 6.68 -0.34 12.12
N THR A 187 7.83 0.32 12.00
CA THR A 187 8.61 0.43 10.76
C THR A 187 9.16 -0.91 10.27
N VAL A 188 9.61 -1.81 11.17
CA VAL A 188 10.05 -3.16 10.79
C VAL A 188 8.85 -3.98 10.33
N PHE A 189 7.76 -3.94 11.09
CA PHE A 189 6.53 -4.65 10.77
C PHE A 189 5.99 -4.25 9.39
N THR A 190 5.91 -2.96 9.09
CA THR A 190 5.32 -2.44 7.85
C THR A 190 6.29 -2.52 6.66
N ARG A 191 7.46 -1.87 6.76
CA ARG A 191 8.38 -1.68 5.63
C ARG A 191 8.99 -3.00 5.16
N VAL A 192 9.19 -3.97 6.05
CA VAL A 192 9.75 -5.29 5.70
C VAL A 192 8.66 -6.33 5.55
N PHE A 193 7.91 -6.62 6.61
CA PHE A 193 7.08 -7.82 6.64
C PHE A 193 5.73 -7.64 5.95
N LEU A 194 5.01 -6.54 6.21
CA LEU A 194 3.74 -6.26 5.54
C LEU A 194 3.94 -5.98 4.05
N SER A 195 4.99 -5.23 3.67
CA SER A 195 5.40 -5.09 2.27
C SER A 195 5.69 -6.46 1.64
N GLY A 196 6.45 -7.32 2.32
CA GLY A 196 6.80 -8.66 1.84
C GLY A 196 5.57 -9.55 1.63
N TYR A 197 4.64 -9.48 2.58
CA TYR A 197 3.33 -10.13 2.50
C TYR A 197 2.51 -9.61 1.32
N ASN A 198 2.46 -8.29 1.10
CA ASN A 198 1.73 -7.71 -0.02
C ASN A 198 2.35 -8.06 -1.38
N TYR A 199 3.69 -8.12 -1.50
CA TYR A 199 4.34 -8.69 -2.69
C TYR A 199 3.98 -10.16 -2.90
N PHE A 200 3.93 -10.96 -1.82
CA PHE A 200 3.53 -12.36 -1.89
C PHE A 200 2.07 -12.53 -2.33
N LEU A 201 1.17 -11.71 -1.81
CA LEU A 201 -0.22 -11.63 -2.25
C LEU A 201 -0.31 -11.28 -3.74
N PHE A 202 0.51 -10.33 -4.21
CA PHE A 202 0.56 -9.98 -5.63
C PHE A 202 1.01 -11.16 -6.50
N ALA A 203 2.08 -11.83 -6.11
CA ALA A 203 2.60 -13.02 -6.80
C ALA A 203 1.55 -14.15 -6.83
N CYS A 204 0.79 -14.33 -5.75
CA CYS A 204 -0.32 -15.27 -5.70
C CYS A 204 -1.45 -14.88 -6.67
N CYS A 205 -1.81 -13.59 -6.75
CA CYS A 205 -2.83 -13.10 -7.68
C CYS A 205 -2.43 -13.36 -9.14
N ILE A 206 -1.18 -13.07 -9.50
CA ILE A 206 -0.66 -13.37 -10.84
C ILE A 206 -0.69 -14.87 -11.12
N TYR A 207 -0.22 -15.70 -10.19
CA TYR A 207 -0.27 -17.16 -10.35
C TYR A 207 -1.70 -17.65 -10.61
N ALA A 208 -2.64 -17.25 -9.74
CA ALA A 208 -4.01 -17.73 -9.79
C ALA A 208 -4.71 -17.28 -11.07
N PHE A 209 -4.50 -16.03 -11.47
CA PHE A 209 -5.02 -15.48 -12.72
C PHE A 209 -4.43 -16.17 -13.95
N ALA A 210 -3.10 -16.39 -13.97
CA ALA A 210 -2.42 -17.10 -15.04
C ALA A 210 -2.91 -18.55 -15.16
N GLU A 211 -3.05 -19.25 -14.04
CA GLU A 211 -3.52 -20.64 -14.02
C GLU A 211 -4.89 -20.79 -14.69
N LYS A 212 -5.83 -19.89 -14.39
CA LYS A 212 -7.17 -19.84 -14.98
C LYS A 212 -7.12 -19.64 -16.50
N ILE A 213 -6.30 -18.71 -16.97
CA ILE A 213 -6.10 -18.48 -18.41
C ILE A 213 -5.47 -19.72 -19.06
N ILE A 214 -4.41 -20.27 -18.48
CA ILE A 214 -3.68 -21.41 -19.04
C ILE A 214 -4.59 -22.65 -19.15
N LYS A 215 -5.34 -22.97 -18.10
CA LYS A 215 -6.28 -24.12 -18.06
C LYS A 215 -7.41 -24.01 -19.09
N SER A 216 -7.73 -22.80 -19.54
CA SER A 216 -8.72 -22.56 -20.61
C SER A 216 -8.21 -22.91 -22.01
N THR A 217 -6.91 -23.18 -22.18
CA THR A 217 -6.29 -23.46 -23.48
C THR A 217 -6.01 -24.95 -23.66
N SER A 218 -5.79 -25.37 -24.90
CA SER A 218 -5.34 -26.73 -25.23
C SER A 218 -3.83 -26.94 -25.02
N ILE A 219 -3.10 -25.93 -24.54
CA ILE A 219 -1.64 -25.97 -24.43
C ILE A 219 -1.23 -26.68 -23.14
N LYS A 220 -0.49 -27.79 -23.29
CA LYS A 220 0.01 -28.58 -22.17
C LYS A 220 1.15 -27.86 -21.44
N CYS A 221 0.81 -27.12 -20.39
CA CYS A 221 1.77 -26.46 -19.51
C CYS A 221 2.06 -27.32 -18.26
N SER A 222 3.28 -27.26 -17.73
CA SER A 222 3.55 -27.85 -16.40
C SER A 222 3.03 -26.90 -15.32
N GLU A 223 2.31 -27.42 -14.32
CA GLU A 223 1.83 -26.60 -13.21
C GLU A 223 3.00 -26.02 -12.40
N ASN A 224 4.13 -26.73 -12.30
CA ASN A 224 5.30 -26.29 -11.53
C ASN A 224 6.01 -25.10 -12.17
N THR A 225 5.72 -24.77 -13.43
CA THR A 225 6.36 -23.67 -14.14
C THR A 225 5.52 -22.40 -14.18
N ILE A 226 4.25 -22.44 -13.75
CA ILE A 226 3.36 -21.26 -13.75
C ILE A 226 3.87 -20.18 -12.80
N GLN A 227 4.46 -20.57 -11.66
CA GLN A 227 5.02 -19.64 -10.66
C GLN A 227 6.03 -18.64 -11.24
N TYR A 228 6.76 -19.03 -12.28
CA TYR A 228 7.77 -18.16 -12.88
C TYR A 228 7.19 -16.92 -13.57
N ILE A 229 5.90 -16.92 -13.94
CA ILE A 229 5.23 -15.73 -14.48
C ILE A 229 5.28 -14.55 -13.50
N ALA A 230 5.32 -14.82 -12.18
CA ALA A 230 5.43 -13.79 -11.15
C ALA A 230 6.75 -12.99 -11.23
N SER A 231 7.75 -13.44 -12.00
CA SER A 231 9.00 -12.68 -12.20
C SER A 231 8.77 -11.29 -12.80
N ILE A 232 7.66 -11.09 -13.53
CA ILE A 232 7.32 -9.79 -14.13
C ILE A 232 7.15 -8.69 -13.08
N ILE A 233 6.82 -9.05 -11.83
CA ILE A 233 6.68 -8.09 -10.73
C ILE A 233 7.98 -7.30 -10.51
N LEU A 234 9.15 -7.90 -10.78
CA LEU A 234 10.45 -7.25 -10.62
C LEU A 234 10.65 -6.05 -11.57
N LEU A 235 9.97 -6.05 -12.72
CA LEU A 235 9.97 -4.90 -13.64
C LEU A 235 9.39 -3.66 -12.98
N PHE A 236 8.34 -3.82 -12.18
CA PHE A 236 7.69 -2.71 -11.47
C PHE A 236 8.53 -2.19 -10.30
N GLY A 237 9.56 -2.93 -9.88
CA GLY A 237 10.53 -2.51 -8.87
C GLY A 237 11.66 -1.63 -9.42
N PHE A 238 11.61 -1.22 -10.68
CA PHE A 238 12.59 -0.29 -11.23
C PHE A 238 12.33 1.11 -10.66
N SER A 239 13.39 1.91 -10.50
CA SER A 239 13.22 3.31 -10.11
C SER A 239 12.29 4.04 -11.10
N TRP A 240 11.36 4.85 -10.59
CA TRP A 240 10.48 5.69 -11.40
C TRP A 240 11.29 6.45 -12.45
N ASN A 241 12.27 7.25 -12.00
CA ASN A 241 13.06 8.13 -12.86
C ASN A 241 13.72 7.34 -14.00
N PHE A 242 14.22 6.14 -13.70
CA PHE A 242 14.78 5.26 -14.70
C PHE A 242 13.74 4.78 -15.71
N MET A 243 12.57 4.30 -15.25
CA MET A 243 11.51 3.82 -16.14
C MET A 243 11.01 4.91 -17.09
N GLU A 244 10.93 6.15 -16.62
CA GLU A 244 10.51 7.29 -17.42
C GLU A 244 11.60 7.74 -18.40
N VAL A 245 12.82 7.99 -17.93
CA VAL A 245 13.94 8.46 -18.77
C VAL A 245 14.33 7.43 -19.83
N LYS A 246 14.17 6.14 -19.52
CA LYS A 246 14.41 5.05 -20.48
C LYS A 246 13.18 4.66 -21.28
N GLU A 247 12.08 5.38 -21.15
CA GLU A 247 10.86 5.15 -21.92
C GLU A 247 10.37 3.69 -21.84
N ILE A 248 10.47 3.09 -20.65
CA ILE A 248 10.08 1.71 -20.38
C ILE A 248 8.59 1.66 -20.03
N LEU A 249 8.19 2.42 -19.01
CA LEU A 249 6.83 2.46 -18.49
C LEU A 249 6.64 3.76 -17.70
N TYR A 250 5.50 4.44 -17.89
CA TYR A 250 5.14 5.59 -17.06
C TYR A 250 3.92 5.23 -16.22
N VAL A 251 4.10 5.16 -14.91
CA VAL A 251 3.06 4.79 -13.95
C VAL A 251 3.12 5.72 -12.74
N GLN A 252 1.94 6.20 -12.32
CA GLN A 252 1.79 7.15 -11.22
C GLN A 252 2.21 6.52 -9.89
N ASP A 253 2.93 7.28 -9.07
CA ASP A 253 3.36 6.90 -7.72
C ASP A 253 4.17 5.60 -7.70
N SER A 254 4.90 5.27 -8.78
CA SER A 254 5.62 3.99 -8.87
C SER A 254 6.60 3.76 -7.73
N TRP A 255 7.12 4.82 -7.10
CA TRP A 255 7.92 4.74 -5.87
C TRP A 255 7.22 3.98 -4.74
N GLN A 256 5.88 4.07 -4.61
CA GLN A 256 5.13 3.32 -3.60
C GLN A 256 5.22 1.82 -3.83
N PHE A 257 5.45 1.37 -5.07
CA PHE A 257 5.70 -0.03 -5.31
C PHE A 257 7.00 -0.47 -4.63
N ASN A 258 8.04 0.37 -4.61
CA ASN A 258 9.33 0.07 -3.98
C ASN A 258 9.31 0.20 -2.46
N THR A 259 8.78 1.30 -1.91
CA THR A 259 8.98 1.66 -0.49
C THR A 259 7.71 1.68 0.35
N ALA A 260 6.53 1.62 -0.28
CA ALA A 260 5.23 1.69 0.39
C ALA A 260 4.26 0.59 -0.08
N MET A 261 4.79 -0.59 -0.43
CA MET A 261 3.95 -1.74 -0.79
C MET A 261 3.06 -2.18 0.39
N TYR A 262 3.44 -1.83 1.62
CA TYR A 262 2.64 -2.06 2.82
C TYR A 262 1.36 -1.22 2.89
N TYR A 263 1.26 -0.11 2.15
CA TYR A 263 0.02 0.68 2.10
C TYR A 263 -1.14 -0.19 1.64
N ALA A 264 -2.28 -0.06 2.31
CA ALA A 264 -3.49 -0.76 1.90
C ALA A 264 -3.92 -0.35 0.48
N SER A 265 -3.71 0.91 0.10
CA SER A 265 -3.92 1.42 -1.26
C SER A 265 -3.02 0.75 -2.31
N SER A 266 -1.81 0.31 -1.95
CA SER A 266 -0.92 -0.43 -2.86
C SER A 266 -1.52 -1.77 -3.31
N ILE A 267 -2.34 -2.43 -2.47
CA ILE A 267 -3.07 -3.65 -2.87
C ILE A 267 -4.07 -3.33 -3.99
N VAL A 268 -4.88 -2.29 -3.80
CA VAL A 268 -5.87 -1.87 -4.82
C VAL A 268 -5.18 -1.50 -6.13
N ARG A 269 -4.10 -0.72 -6.04
CA ARG A 269 -3.38 -0.20 -7.20
C ARG A 269 -2.59 -1.27 -7.97
N THR A 270 -2.03 -2.26 -7.29
CA THR A 270 -1.18 -3.27 -7.95
C THR A 270 -1.98 -4.45 -8.50
N MET A 271 -3.07 -4.82 -7.82
CA MET A 271 -3.76 -6.07 -8.09
C MET A 271 -5.30 -5.98 -8.01
N GLY A 272 -5.91 -4.79 -7.92
CA GLY A 272 -7.36 -4.63 -7.83
C GLY A 272 -8.13 -5.30 -8.97
N ILE A 273 -7.70 -5.09 -10.22
CA ILE A 273 -8.32 -5.73 -11.41
C ILE A 273 -8.16 -7.26 -11.35
N LEU A 274 -6.97 -7.76 -10.97
CA LEU A 274 -6.71 -9.21 -10.86
C LEU A 274 -7.58 -9.87 -9.80
N ILE A 275 -7.69 -9.27 -8.61
CA ILE A 275 -8.50 -9.76 -7.49
C ILE A 275 -9.98 -9.87 -7.88
N ILE A 276 -10.51 -8.87 -8.58
CA ILE A 276 -11.89 -8.91 -9.07
C ILE A 276 -12.02 -10.03 -10.11
N LEU A 277 -11.20 -10.04 -11.15
CA LEU A 277 -11.41 -10.91 -12.31
C LEU A 277 -11.09 -12.38 -12.08
N VAL A 278 -10.14 -12.74 -11.20
CA VAL A 278 -9.66 -14.13 -11.01
C VAL A 278 -10.78 -15.12 -10.68
N HIS A 279 -11.87 -14.65 -10.08
CA HIS A 279 -13.02 -15.45 -9.69
C HIS A 279 -14.02 -15.70 -10.84
N PHE A 280 -14.00 -14.87 -11.88
CA PHE A 280 -15.10 -14.80 -12.85
C PHE A 280 -14.67 -15.06 -14.31
N ILE A 281 -13.39 -14.94 -14.66
CA ILE A 281 -12.94 -15.00 -16.07
C ILE A 281 -13.32 -16.29 -16.82
N GLU A 282 -13.50 -17.41 -16.13
CA GLU A 282 -13.93 -18.69 -16.72
C GLU A 282 -15.46 -18.82 -16.84
N ASN A 283 -16.23 -17.98 -16.15
CA ASN A 283 -17.68 -18.11 -16.08
C ASN A 283 -18.32 -17.72 -17.42
N ASN A 284 -19.26 -18.54 -17.90
CA ASN A 284 -20.03 -18.25 -19.10
C ASN A 284 -21.32 -17.46 -18.82
N LYS A 285 -21.87 -17.60 -17.61
CA LYS A 285 -23.10 -16.95 -17.18
C LYS A 285 -22.86 -16.32 -15.82
N ILE A 286 -23.52 -15.20 -15.56
CA ILE A 286 -23.49 -14.51 -14.28
C ILE A 286 -24.65 -15.04 -13.44
N SER A 287 -24.31 -15.57 -12.27
CA SER A 287 -25.25 -16.05 -11.27
C SER A 287 -25.37 -15.06 -10.10
N ILE A 288 -26.39 -15.23 -9.27
CA ILE A 288 -26.54 -14.42 -8.04
C ILE A 288 -25.34 -14.58 -7.09
N ARG A 289 -24.69 -15.76 -7.10
CA ARG A 289 -23.48 -16.02 -6.30
C ARG A 289 -22.31 -15.16 -6.78
N ASP A 290 -22.21 -14.94 -8.08
CA ASP A 290 -21.17 -14.07 -8.65
C ASP A 290 -21.39 -12.62 -8.23
N ILE A 291 -22.64 -12.15 -8.23
CA ILE A 291 -23.01 -10.80 -7.77
C ILE A 291 -22.63 -10.62 -6.29
N LEU A 292 -23.01 -11.58 -5.43
CA LEU A 292 -22.66 -11.53 -4.00
C LEU A 292 -21.15 -11.54 -3.77
N LEU A 293 -20.39 -12.31 -4.57
CA LEU A 293 -18.93 -12.36 -4.46
C LEU A 293 -18.28 -11.04 -4.91
N VAL A 294 -18.78 -10.40 -5.97
CA VAL A 294 -18.31 -9.06 -6.38
C VAL A 294 -18.59 -8.01 -5.31
N ILE A 295 -19.75 -8.06 -4.65
CA ILE A 295 -20.08 -7.15 -3.54
C ILE A 295 -19.07 -7.35 -2.40
N LEU A 296 -18.80 -8.60 -2.01
CA LEU A 296 -17.81 -8.94 -0.99
C LEU A 296 -16.42 -8.36 -1.33
N ILE A 297 -15.94 -8.62 -2.55
CA ILE A 297 -14.64 -8.13 -3.03
C ILE A 297 -14.61 -6.60 -3.06
N SER A 298 -15.70 -5.96 -3.48
CA SER A 298 -15.81 -4.49 -3.52
C SER A 298 -15.69 -3.89 -2.12
N VAL A 299 -16.36 -4.46 -1.11
CA VAL A 299 -16.22 -4.02 0.29
C VAL A 299 -14.77 -4.17 0.76
N VAL A 300 -14.11 -5.29 0.46
CA VAL A 300 -12.70 -5.49 0.82
C VAL A 300 -11.79 -4.46 0.16
N LEU A 301 -11.95 -4.19 -1.14
CA LEU A 301 -11.08 -3.24 -1.84
C LEU A 301 -11.31 -1.81 -1.34
N VAL A 302 -12.56 -1.40 -1.12
CA VAL A 302 -12.90 -0.08 -0.54
C VAL A 302 -12.34 0.03 0.87
N SER A 303 -12.40 -1.03 1.68
CA SER A 303 -11.87 -1.00 3.04
C SER A 303 -10.35 -0.91 3.12
N LYS A 304 -9.65 -1.27 2.03
CA LYS A 304 -8.22 -1.01 1.87
C LYS A 304 -7.96 0.41 1.37
N SER A 305 -8.73 0.90 0.41
CA SER A 305 -8.70 2.30 0.01
C SER A 305 -9.86 2.65 -0.92
N THR A 306 -10.42 3.85 -0.74
CA THR A 306 -11.46 4.42 -1.60
C THR A 306 -11.01 4.65 -3.05
N ILE A 307 -9.71 4.62 -3.35
CA ILE A 307 -9.21 4.60 -4.75
C ILE A 307 -9.70 3.38 -5.53
N ALA A 308 -10.25 2.37 -4.85
CA ALA A 308 -10.85 1.20 -5.47
C ALA A 308 -12.12 1.50 -6.27
N LEU A 309 -12.86 2.55 -5.95
CA LEU A 309 -14.17 2.84 -6.57
C LEU A 309 -14.12 2.91 -8.11
N PRO A 310 -13.25 3.73 -8.74
CA PRO A 310 -13.16 3.75 -10.20
C PRO A 310 -12.72 2.40 -10.79
N ILE A 311 -11.80 1.69 -10.11
CA ILE A 311 -11.28 0.38 -10.57
C ILE A 311 -12.37 -0.69 -10.53
N ILE A 312 -13.15 -0.74 -9.45
CA ILE A 312 -14.30 -1.66 -9.29
C ILE A 312 -15.29 -1.39 -10.41
N PHE A 313 -15.66 -0.12 -10.62
CA PHE A 313 -16.62 0.28 -11.64
C PHE A 313 -16.19 -0.18 -13.04
N VAL A 314 -15.01 0.25 -13.51
CA VAL A 314 -14.58 -0.07 -14.88
C VAL A 314 -14.39 -1.57 -15.07
N THR A 315 -13.90 -2.30 -14.06
CA THR A 315 -13.69 -3.74 -14.16
C THR A 315 -15.02 -4.51 -14.20
N CYS A 316 -15.97 -4.18 -13.32
CA CYS A 316 -17.25 -4.87 -13.24
C CYS A 316 -18.12 -4.61 -14.47
N VAL A 317 -18.17 -3.35 -14.94
CA VAL A 317 -18.89 -3.00 -16.17
C VAL A 317 -18.27 -3.70 -17.37
N SER A 318 -16.94 -3.67 -17.50
CA SER A 318 -16.25 -4.34 -18.60
C SER A 318 -16.53 -5.85 -18.60
N TYR A 319 -16.44 -6.50 -17.44
CA TYR A 319 -16.76 -7.92 -17.32
C TYR A 319 -18.21 -8.22 -17.70
N LEU A 320 -19.17 -7.40 -17.24
CA LEU A 320 -20.60 -7.56 -17.56
C LEU A 320 -20.86 -7.44 -19.06
N VAL A 321 -20.34 -6.37 -19.69
CA VAL A 321 -20.49 -6.10 -21.13
C VAL A 321 -19.87 -7.24 -21.95
N VAL A 322 -18.63 -7.64 -21.63
CA VAL A 322 -17.97 -8.75 -22.33
C VAL A 322 -18.74 -10.06 -22.15
N ASN A 323 -19.20 -10.38 -20.94
CA ASN A 323 -19.91 -11.64 -20.74
C ASN A 323 -21.23 -11.70 -21.54
N PHE A 324 -21.92 -10.57 -21.68
CA PHE A 324 -23.12 -10.46 -22.53
C PHE A 324 -22.83 -10.53 -24.03
N LEU A 325 -21.71 -9.96 -24.49
CA LEU A 325 -21.27 -10.08 -25.89
C LEU A 325 -20.97 -11.53 -26.28
N PHE A 326 -20.48 -12.33 -25.34
CA PHE A 326 -20.16 -13.75 -25.51
C PHE A 326 -21.28 -14.72 -25.11
N ASP A 327 -22.49 -14.21 -24.83
CA ASP A 327 -23.68 -15.02 -24.59
C ASP A 327 -24.30 -15.47 -25.92
N ASP A 328 -24.94 -16.64 -25.92
CA ASP A 328 -25.57 -17.21 -27.12
C ASP A 328 -26.85 -16.46 -27.49
N LYS A 329 -27.52 -15.82 -26.52
CA LYS A 329 -28.77 -15.08 -26.74
C LYS A 329 -28.51 -13.70 -27.35
N TYR A 330 -29.04 -13.45 -28.54
CA TYR A 330 -28.92 -12.16 -29.23
C TYR A 330 -29.38 -10.96 -28.38
N LEU A 331 -30.46 -11.14 -27.58
CA LEU A 331 -30.94 -10.10 -26.66
C LEU A 331 -29.88 -9.65 -25.65
N LYS A 332 -29.01 -10.56 -25.17
CA LYS A 332 -27.92 -10.20 -24.25
C LYS A 332 -26.86 -9.36 -24.95
N LYS A 333 -26.56 -9.64 -26.22
CA LYS A 333 -25.64 -8.82 -27.02
C LYS A 333 -26.17 -7.40 -27.26
N ILE A 334 -27.48 -7.26 -27.49
CA ILE A 334 -28.11 -5.94 -27.53
C ILE A 334 -27.99 -5.24 -26.17
N LEU A 335 -28.25 -5.97 -25.08
CA LEU A 335 -28.17 -5.42 -23.72
C LEU A 335 -26.77 -4.87 -23.39
N SER A 336 -25.69 -5.51 -23.86
CA SER A 336 -24.33 -4.94 -23.70
C SER A 336 -24.17 -3.57 -24.36
N ILE A 337 -24.75 -3.36 -25.54
CA ILE A 337 -24.71 -2.06 -26.23
C ILE A 337 -25.56 -1.04 -25.48
N ILE A 338 -26.75 -1.43 -25.03
CA ILE A 338 -27.63 -0.58 -24.21
C ILE A 338 -26.91 -0.10 -22.94
N ILE A 339 -26.17 -0.98 -22.25
CA ILE A 339 -25.40 -0.60 -21.06
C ILE A 339 -24.38 0.48 -21.37
N LEU A 340 -23.61 0.36 -22.45
CA LEU A 340 -22.62 1.37 -22.83
C LEU A 340 -23.28 2.71 -23.21
N VAL A 341 -24.41 2.66 -23.92
CA VAL A 341 -25.20 3.86 -24.25
C VAL A 341 -25.76 4.53 -22.99
N LEU A 342 -26.29 3.75 -22.06
CA LEU A 342 -26.79 4.28 -20.78
C LEU A 342 -25.68 4.93 -19.96
N ILE A 343 -24.48 4.34 -19.93
CA ILE A 343 -23.32 4.96 -19.28
C ILE A 343 -22.99 6.30 -19.96
N GLY A 344 -23.00 6.37 -21.29
CA GLY A 344 -22.81 7.63 -22.02
C GLY A 344 -23.87 8.68 -21.69
N ILE A 345 -25.16 8.30 -21.64
CA ILE A 345 -26.25 9.21 -21.26
C ILE A 345 -26.09 9.71 -19.82
N ILE A 346 -25.78 8.81 -18.88
CA ILE A 346 -25.52 9.18 -17.48
C ILE A 346 -24.30 10.10 -17.40
N GLY A 347 -23.24 9.80 -18.14
CA GLY A 347 -22.04 10.62 -18.24
C GLY A 347 -22.33 12.02 -18.75
N LEU A 348 -23.18 12.18 -19.77
CA LEU A 348 -23.64 13.49 -20.24
C LEU A 348 -24.39 14.27 -19.15
N ILE A 349 -25.25 13.60 -18.38
CA ILE A 349 -26.08 14.25 -17.35
C ILE A 349 -25.23 14.73 -16.18
N ILE A 350 -24.27 13.91 -15.72
CA ILE A 350 -23.44 14.24 -14.56
C ILE A 350 -22.35 15.28 -14.91
N GLY A 351 -21.95 15.34 -16.18
CA GLY A 351 -20.84 16.16 -16.65
C GLY A 351 -19.47 15.59 -16.27
N GLY A 352 -18.43 15.99 -17.02
CA GLY A 352 -17.07 15.51 -16.82
C GLY A 352 -16.24 16.36 -15.86
N ASN A 353 -14.95 16.09 -15.86
CA ASN A 353 -13.86 16.87 -15.29
C ASN A 353 -12.70 16.89 -16.31
N ASP A 354 -12.62 17.97 -17.07
CA ASP A 354 -11.66 18.14 -18.18
C ASP A 354 -10.20 17.91 -17.75
N TYR A 355 -9.85 18.27 -16.51
CA TYR A 355 -8.50 18.07 -15.98
C TYR A 355 -8.19 16.57 -15.78
N ILE A 356 -9.14 15.80 -15.25
CA ILE A 356 -8.96 14.34 -15.09
C ILE A 356 -8.96 13.64 -16.45
N GLU A 357 -9.84 14.05 -17.37
CA GLU A 357 -9.85 13.54 -18.75
C GLU A 357 -8.47 13.73 -19.40
N GLU A 358 -7.95 14.96 -19.37
CA GLU A 358 -6.69 15.31 -20.00
C GLU A 358 -5.52 14.56 -19.35
N LEU A 359 -5.49 14.46 -18.01
CA LEU A 359 -4.47 13.72 -17.28
C LEU A 359 -4.44 12.26 -17.75
N VAL A 360 -5.58 11.57 -17.72
CA VAL A 360 -5.69 10.14 -18.04
C VAL A 360 -5.29 9.89 -19.50
N ARG A 361 -5.79 10.72 -20.42
CA ARG A 361 -5.41 10.69 -21.84
C ARG A 361 -3.91 10.89 -22.05
N ASN A 362 -3.30 11.84 -21.36
CA ASN A 362 -1.87 12.12 -21.47
C ASN A 362 -1.04 10.95 -20.94
N LEU A 363 -1.46 10.32 -19.83
CA LEU A 363 -0.81 9.12 -19.30
C LEU A 363 -0.85 7.95 -20.29
N PHE A 364 -1.99 7.73 -20.94
CA PHE A 364 -2.15 6.70 -21.95
C PHE A 364 -1.28 6.98 -23.18
N LEU A 365 -1.39 8.18 -23.77
CA LEU A 365 -0.64 8.58 -24.97
C LEU A 365 0.87 8.54 -24.75
N LYS A 366 1.34 8.87 -23.53
CA LYS A 366 2.76 8.75 -23.16
C LYS A 366 3.21 7.30 -23.20
N ASN A 367 2.47 6.40 -22.55
CA ASN A 367 2.82 4.98 -22.49
C ASN A 367 2.76 4.28 -23.86
N MET A 368 1.85 4.67 -24.75
CA MET A 368 1.71 4.06 -26.08
C MET A 368 2.95 4.23 -26.98
N LYS A 369 3.85 5.17 -26.65
CA LYS A 369 5.12 5.37 -27.36
C LYS A 369 6.22 4.42 -26.90
N PHE A 370 6.06 3.78 -25.74
CA PHE A 370 7.13 3.02 -25.10
C PHE A 370 7.23 1.60 -25.65
N TYR A 371 8.47 1.13 -25.88
CA TYR A 371 8.73 -0.17 -26.53
C TYR A 371 8.14 -1.36 -25.78
N LEU A 372 8.12 -1.33 -24.45
CA LEU A 372 7.49 -2.36 -23.63
C LEU A 372 6.00 -2.48 -23.97
N VAL A 373 5.29 -1.35 -24.00
CA VAL A 373 3.84 -1.29 -24.25
C VAL A 373 3.52 -1.75 -25.67
N ILE A 374 4.31 -1.32 -26.66
CA ILE A 374 4.21 -1.80 -28.05
C ILE A 374 4.41 -3.32 -28.10
N GLY A 375 5.42 -3.85 -27.42
CA GLY A 375 5.64 -5.30 -27.30
C GLY A 375 4.46 -6.03 -26.69
N CYS A 376 3.89 -5.51 -25.60
CA CYS A 376 2.69 -6.06 -24.97
C CYS A 376 1.48 -6.06 -25.92
N LEU A 377 1.26 -4.98 -26.69
CA LEU A 377 0.19 -4.91 -27.70
C LEU A 377 0.35 -5.99 -28.77
N ILE A 378 1.57 -6.18 -29.30
CA ILE A 378 1.86 -7.23 -30.28
C ILE A 378 1.55 -8.61 -29.69
N ILE A 379 1.98 -8.89 -28.46
CA ILE A 379 1.71 -10.16 -27.80
C ILE A 379 0.21 -10.40 -27.58
N ILE A 380 -0.54 -9.36 -27.18
CA ILE A 380 -1.99 -9.44 -27.00
C ILE A 380 -2.71 -9.64 -28.33
N ALA A 381 -2.28 -8.97 -29.40
CA ALA A 381 -2.82 -9.19 -30.74
C ALA A 381 -2.54 -10.64 -31.23
N LEU A 382 -1.34 -11.16 -30.99
CA LEU A 382 -1.00 -12.54 -31.34
C LEU A 382 -1.77 -13.56 -30.48
N SER A 383 -2.23 -13.21 -29.27
CA SER A 383 -2.90 -14.16 -28.38
C SER A 383 -4.27 -14.62 -28.89
N PHE A 384 -4.90 -13.87 -29.81
CA PHE A 384 -6.10 -14.33 -30.51
C PHE A 384 -5.88 -15.63 -31.31
N THR A 385 -4.62 -15.95 -31.67
CA THR A 385 -4.27 -17.23 -32.33
C THR A 385 -4.47 -18.46 -31.43
N PHE A 386 -4.60 -18.28 -30.11
CA PHE A 386 -4.87 -19.39 -29.19
C PHE A 386 -6.31 -19.92 -29.29
N LYS A 387 -7.23 -19.18 -29.93
CA LYS A 387 -8.65 -19.56 -30.11
C LYS A 387 -9.37 -19.95 -28.79
N SER A 388 -8.93 -19.39 -27.65
CA SER A 388 -9.60 -19.61 -26.35
C SER A 388 -10.63 -18.51 -26.10
N LYS A 389 -11.85 -18.93 -25.72
CA LYS A 389 -12.93 -18.00 -25.33
C LYS A 389 -12.51 -17.13 -24.14
N VAL A 390 -11.79 -17.69 -23.17
CA VAL A 390 -11.33 -16.96 -21.98
C VAL A 390 -10.27 -15.92 -22.34
N ILE A 391 -9.32 -16.24 -23.22
CA ILE A 391 -8.32 -15.27 -23.71
C ILE A 391 -9.00 -14.11 -24.42
N ASN A 392 -9.95 -14.41 -25.32
CA ASN A 392 -10.69 -13.36 -26.04
C ASN A 392 -11.51 -12.48 -25.07
N LYS A 393 -12.12 -13.08 -24.04
CA LYS A 393 -12.81 -12.35 -22.97
C LYS A 393 -11.85 -11.44 -22.21
N VAL A 394 -10.71 -11.94 -21.75
CA VAL A 394 -9.70 -11.14 -21.02
C VAL A 394 -9.22 -9.97 -21.86
N ASN A 395 -8.85 -10.21 -23.13
CA ASN A 395 -8.44 -9.14 -24.04
C ASN A 395 -9.54 -8.08 -24.21
N LEU A 396 -10.78 -8.51 -24.42
CA LEU A 396 -11.90 -7.58 -24.59
C LEU A 396 -12.22 -6.82 -23.31
N ILE A 397 -12.09 -7.44 -22.13
CA ILE A 397 -12.26 -6.76 -20.84
C ILE A 397 -11.23 -5.63 -20.72
N MET A 398 -9.96 -5.91 -21.04
CA MET A 398 -8.91 -4.89 -21.01
C MET A 398 -9.18 -3.75 -22.00
N LEU A 399 -9.72 -4.06 -23.19
CA LEU A 399 -10.11 -3.02 -24.15
C LEU A 399 -11.30 -2.17 -23.67
N ILE A 400 -12.31 -2.79 -23.05
CA ILE A 400 -13.47 -2.06 -22.53
C ILE A 400 -13.09 -1.23 -21.29
N ILE A 401 -12.19 -1.70 -20.42
CA ILE A 401 -11.68 -0.90 -19.31
C ILE A 401 -11.03 0.38 -19.86
N LEU A 402 -10.16 0.25 -20.86
CA LEU A 402 -9.53 1.39 -21.51
C LEU A 402 -10.57 2.33 -22.14
N PHE A 403 -11.56 1.78 -22.86
CA PHE A 403 -12.64 2.56 -23.45
C PHE A 403 -13.45 3.35 -22.40
N LEU A 404 -13.75 2.74 -21.24
CA LEU A 404 -14.47 3.40 -20.15
C LEU A 404 -13.64 4.49 -19.46
N MET A 405 -12.31 4.44 -19.55
CA MET A 405 -11.41 5.44 -18.95
C MET A 405 -11.07 6.59 -19.90
N GLU A 406 -11.00 6.31 -21.21
CA GLU A 406 -10.45 7.24 -22.21
C GLU A 406 -11.50 7.87 -23.14
N SER A 407 -12.66 7.23 -23.32
CA SER A 407 -13.66 7.73 -24.28
C SER A 407 -14.38 8.94 -23.69
N PRO A 408 -14.33 10.12 -24.34
CA PRO A 408 -15.06 11.30 -23.88
C PRO A 408 -16.53 10.97 -23.64
N ILE A 409 -17.15 11.67 -22.69
CA ILE A 409 -18.55 11.49 -22.24
C ILE A 409 -18.76 10.19 -21.45
N ILE A 410 -18.20 9.08 -21.91
CA ILE A 410 -18.33 7.77 -21.26
C ILE A 410 -17.46 7.72 -19.99
N ASN A 411 -16.28 8.33 -20.05
CA ASN A 411 -15.34 8.44 -18.95
C ASN A 411 -15.79 9.40 -17.83
N ASN A 412 -16.76 10.28 -18.06
CA ASN A 412 -17.31 11.19 -17.03
C ASN A 412 -17.67 10.46 -15.72
N LEU A 413 -18.23 9.25 -15.82
CA LEU A 413 -18.59 8.47 -14.64
C LEU A 413 -17.35 7.96 -13.89
N PHE A 414 -16.30 7.55 -14.62
CA PHE A 414 -15.01 7.18 -14.06
C PHE A 414 -14.32 8.37 -13.37
N GLU A 415 -14.39 9.56 -13.97
CA GLU A 415 -13.82 10.79 -13.40
C GLU A 415 -14.49 11.16 -12.08
N LYS A 416 -15.83 11.11 -12.04
CA LYS A 416 -16.60 11.43 -10.83
C LYS A 416 -16.37 10.42 -9.71
N LEU A 417 -16.23 9.14 -10.06
CA LEU A 417 -15.86 8.10 -9.10
C LEU A 417 -14.42 8.23 -8.59
N SER A 418 -13.53 8.83 -9.38
CA SER A 418 -12.14 9.06 -8.98
C SER A 418 -12.04 10.17 -7.91
N VAL A 419 -12.93 11.16 -7.95
CA VAL A 419 -13.00 12.33 -7.04
C VAL A 419 -11.79 13.27 -7.17
N TYR A 420 -10.58 12.72 -7.15
CA TYR A 420 -9.30 13.40 -7.32
C TYR A 420 -8.53 12.88 -8.54
N ASP A 421 -7.68 13.72 -9.10
CA ASP A 421 -6.83 13.44 -10.25
C ASP A 421 -5.80 12.33 -9.98
N PHE A 422 -5.14 12.35 -8.82
CA PHE A 422 -4.19 11.31 -8.44
C PHE A 422 -4.85 9.93 -8.29
N VAL A 423 -6.15 9.88 -7.97
CA VAL A 423 -6.93 8.63 -7.89
C VAL A 423 -7.14 8.06 -9.29
N ALA A 424 -7.51 8.90 -10.26
CA ALA A 424 -7.65 8.49 -11.65
C ALA A 424 -6.31 8.00 -12.23
N ALA A 425 -5.21 8.71 -11.96
CA ALA A 425 -3.87 8.32 -12.40
C ALA A 425 -3.41 6.97 -11.79
N ARG A 426 -3.78 6.69 -10.53
CA ARG A 426 -3.56 5.38 -9.89
C ARG A 426 -4.41 4.27 -10.50
N ALA A 427 -5.63 4.56 -10.97
CA ALA A 427 -6.42 3.60 -11.72
C ALA A 427 -5.76 3.26 -13.08
N SER A 428 -5.21 4.25 -13.79
CA SER A 428 -4.40 4.03 -15.01
C SER A 428 -3.16 3.18 -14.73
N THR A 429 -2.52 3.36 -13.56
CA THR A 429 -1.41 2.50 -13.14
C THR A 429 -1.84 1.05 -12.94
N THR A 430 -2.99 0.83 -12.29
CA THR A 430 -3.58 -0.50 -12.09
C THR A 430 -3.85 -1.20 -13.42
N TYR A 431 -4.38 -0.44 -14.40
CA TYR A 431 -4.58 -0.91 -15.76
C TYR A 431 -3.27 -1.33 -16.42
N MET A 432 -2.24 -0.46 -16.40
CA MET A 432 -0.95 -0.73 -17.04
C MET A 432 -0.24 -1.96 -16.44
N TYR A 433 -0.26 -2.12 -15.11
CA TYR A 433 0.29 -3.31 -14.46
C TYR A 433 -0.44 -4.58 -14.92
N THR A 434 -1.77 -4.55 -14.90
CA THR A 434 -2.58 -5.69 -15.36
C THR A 434 -2.33 -6.01 -16.84
N PHE A 435 -2.20 -4.99 -17.68
CA PHE A 435 -1.91 -5.11 -19.10
C PHE A 435 -0.58 -5.82 -19.38
N VAL A 436 0.49 -5.40 -18.69
CA VAL A 436 1.81 -6.03 -18.79
C VAL A 436 1.79 -7.48 -18.26
N ILE A 437 1.08 -7.74 -17.16
CA ILE A 437 0.92 -9.09 -16.60
C ILE A 437 0.19 -10.02 -17.57
N VAL A 438 -0.90 -9.56 -18.17
CA VAL A 438 -1.66 -10.33 -19.18
C VAL A 438 -0.76 -10.68 -20.38
N ALA A 439 0.02 -9.71 -20.87
CA ALA A 439 1.00 -9.97 -21.92
C ALA A 439 2.03 -11.03 -21.49
N MET A 440 2.55 -10.97 -20.26
CA MET A 440 3.50 -11.96 -19.75
C MET A 440 2.92 -13.38 -19.68
N ILE A 441 1.64 -13.51 -19.29
CA ILE A 441 0.92 -14.80 -19.31
C ILE A 441 0.85 -15.34 -20.75
N TYR A 442 0.65 -14.49 -21.73
CA TYR A 442 0.63 -14.91 -23.14
C TYR A 442 2.02 -15.26 -23.67
N VAL A 443 3.08 -14.53 -23.29
CA VAL A 443 4.47 -14.92 -23.57
C VAL A 443 4.74 -16.33 -23.05
N TYR A 444 4.33 -16.62 -21.80
CA TYR A 444 4.45 -17.96 -21.22
C TYR A 444 3.75 -19.02 -22.08
N LEU A 445 2.52 -18.76 -22.55
CA LEU A 445 1.79 -19.67 -23.42
C LEU A 445 2.47 -19.87 -24.79
N PHE A 446 3.03 -18.80 -25.38
CA PHE A 446 3.80 -18.91 -26.63
C PHE A 446 5.04 -19.78 -26.45
N ILE A 447 5.80 -19.60 -25.37
CA ILE A 447 6.96 -20.44 -25.07
C ILE A 447 6.53 -21.91 -24.94
N ASN A 448 5.40 -22.19 -24.28
CA ASN A 448 4.91 -23.56 -24.09
C ASN A 448 4.37 -24.24 -25.37
N LYS A 449 4.16 -23.50 -26.48
CA LYS A 449 3.85 -24.11 -27.79
C LYS A 449 5.05 -24.87 -28.38
N PHE A 450 6.28 -24.52 -28.01
CA PHE A 450 7.47 -25.17 -28.55
C PHE A 450 7.73 -26.55 -27.91
N LYS A 451 8.15 -27.53 -28.71
CA LYS A 451 8.35 -28.94 -28.27
C LYS A 451 9.34 -29.10 -27.11
N TYR A 452 10.34 -28.23 -27.02
CA TYR A 452 11.40 -28.27 -26.01
C TYR A 452 11.19 -27.33 -24.81
N SER A 453 10.03 -26.66 -24.75
CA SER A 453 9.68 -25.62 -23.76
C SER A 453 9.94 -26.05 -22.30
N LYS A 454 9.58 -27.29 -21.95
CA LYS A 454 9.74 -27.82 -20.58
C LYS A 454 11.16 -27.79 -20.04
N LYS A 455 12.18 -27.90 -20.91
CA LYS A 455 13.60 -27.87 -20.51
C LYS A 455 14.17 -26.46 -20.44
N ILE A 456 13.63 -25.52 -21.23
CA ILE A 456 14.18 -24.17 -21.39
C ILE A 456 13.43 -23.11 -20.57
N ILE A 457 12.18 -23.35 -20.19
CA ILE A 457 11.35 -22.32 -19.53
C ILE A 457 11.93 -21.92 -18.17
N ILE A 458 12.36 -22.88 -17.36
CA ILE A 458 12.94 -22.60 -16.05
C ILE A 458 14.23 -21.77 -16.21
N PRO A 459 15.23 -22.19 -17.03
CA PRO A 459 16.42 -21.38 -17.29
C PRO A 459 16.10 -19.95 -17.79
N ILE A 460 15.19 -19.80 -18.77
CA ILE A 460 14.83 -18.49 -19.34
C ILE A 460 14.29 -17.57 -18.26
N TYR A 461 13.34 -18.06 -17.45
CA TYR A 461 12.74 -17.24 -16.41
C TYR A 461 13.71 -16.95 -15.25
N LEU A 462 14.60 -17.88 -14.88
CA LEU A 462 15.63 -17.62 -13.88
C LEU A 462 16.62 -16.55 -14.35
N VAL A 463 17.04 -16.60 -15.62
CA VAL A 463 17.90 -15.56 -16.21
C VAL A 463 17.14 -14.24 -16.29
N ALA A 464 15.88 -14.24 -16.72
CA ALA A 464 15.05 -13.03 -16.75
C ALA A 464 14.87 -12.43 -15.35
N THR A 465 14.62 -13.24 -14.33
CA THR A 465 14.56 -12.81 -12.94
C THR A 465 15.86 -12.17 -12.49
N MET A 466 17.00 -12.83 -12.72
CA MET A 466 18.31 -12.27 -12.38
C MET A 466 18.55 -10.93 -13.09
N MET A 467 18.24 -10.84 -14.39
CA MET A 467 18.39 -9.60 -15.16
C MET A 467 17.45 -8.50 -14.64
N LEU A 468 16.17 -8.79 -14.39
CA LEU A 468 15.23 -7.80 -13.85
C LEU A 468 15.68 -7.34 -12.46
N SER A 469 16.15 -8.22 -11.59
CA SER A 469 16.70 -7.84 -10.28
C SER A 469 17.93 -6.95 -10.41
N LEU A 470 18.88 -7.31 -11.29
CA LEU A 470 20.09 -6.52 -11.52
C LEU A 470 19.75 -5.15 -12.12
N VAL A 471 18.81 -5.07 -13.06
CA VAL A 471 18.37 -3.81 -13.66
C VAL A 471 17.63 -2.96 -12.63
N SER A 472 16.82 -3.54 -11.75
CA SER A 472 16.19 -2.81 -10.65
C SER A 472 17.23 -2.17 -9.72
N LEU A 473 18.23 -2.94 -9.28
CA LEU A 473 19.32 -2.41 -8.45
C LEU A 473 20.17 -1.37 -9.19
N TYR A 474 20.48 -1.63 -10.47
CA TYR A 474 21.17 -0.67 -11.33
C TYR A 474 20.37 0.63 -11.50
N SER A 475 19.05 0.54 -11.67
CA SER A 475 18.17 1.69 -11.82
C SER A 475 18.22 2.58 -10.59
N TYR A 476 18.18 2.00 -9.39
CA TYR A 476 18.38 2.74 -8.15
C TYR A 476 19.77 3.38 -8.10
N ASN A 477 20.82 2.59 -8.38
CA ASN A 477 22.21 3.05 -8.24
C ASN A 477 22.55 4.29 -9.10
N ASN A 478 21.89 4.42 -10.25
CA ASN A 478 22.18 5.49 -11.21
C ASN A 478 21.22 6.68 -11.13
N TYR A 479 20.04 6.51 -10.54
CA TYR A 479 18.98 7.53 -10.58
C TYR A 479 18.50 8.00 -9.20
N ASN A 480 18.85 7.30 -8.12
CA ASN A 480 18.35 7.62 -6.78
C ASN A 480 19.46 7.73 -5.74
N GLY A 481 20.46 6.85 -5.73
CA GLY A 481 21.49 6.88 -4.69
C GLY A 481 22.54 5.79 -4.88
N LYS A 482 23.46 5.61 -3.93
CA LYS A 482 24.51 4.58 -4.01
C LYS A 482 24.10 3.33 -3.23
N LEU A 483 23.97 2.18 -3.91
CA LEU A 483 23.48 0.93 -3.31
C LEU A 483 24.21 0.54 -2.01
N LEU A 484 25.55 0.55 -2.02
CA LEU A 484 26.34 0.12 -0.87
C LEU A 484 26.14 1.05 0.33
N THR A 485 26.01 2.35 0.10
CA THR A 485 25.72 3.34 1.13
C THR A 485 24.35 3.08 1.73
N SER A 486 23.31 2.92 0.91
CA SER A 486 21.95 2.68 1.36
C SER A 486 21.81 1.40 2.19
N TYR A 487 22.43 0.31 1.74
CA TYR A 487 22.42 -0.94 2.51
C TYR A 487 23.21 -0.84 3.81
N LYS A 488 24.32 -0.08 3.84
CA LYS A 488 25.06 0.18 5.07
C LYS A 488 24.19 0.94 6.08
N ILE A 489 23.45 1.95 5.62
CA ILE A 489 22.53 2.72 6.46
C ILE A 489 21.44 1.83 7.06
N MET A 490 20.79 0.99 6.24
CA MET A 490 19.78 0.05 6.74
C MET A 490 20.37 -1.01 7.67
N TYR A 491 21.63 -1.40 7.47
CA TYR A 491 22.32 -2.37 8.32
C TYR A 491 22.65 -1.80 9.70
N ASN A 492 23.08 -0.54 9.76
CA ASN A 492 23.31 0.18 11.01
C ASN A 492 21.97 0.45 11.72
N ASN A 493 20.98 0.94 10.98
CA ASN A 493 19.65 1.28 11.49
C ASN A 493 18.67 0.12 11.31
N ARG A 494 18.85 -0.93 12.13
CA ARG A 494 18.12 -2.21 12.00
C ARG A 494 16.61 -2.11 12.23
N LYS A 495 16.11 -0.98 12.73
CA LYS A 495 14.68 -0.72 12.85
C LYS A 495 14.09 -0.05 11.61
N ILE A 496 14.87 0.07 10.53
CA ILE A 496 14.47 0.66 9.25
C ILE A 496 14.01 2.12 9.43
N ILE A 497 14.62 2.82 10.38
CA ILE A 497 14.45 4.23 10.73
C ILE A 497 15.67 4.63 11.56
N PRO A 498 16.10 5.92 11.59
CA PRO A 498 17.19 6.32 12.46
C PRO A 498 17.01 5.88 13.91
N ASP A 499 18.04 5.29 14.50
CA ASP A 499 18.02 4.89 15.91
C ASP A 499 17.86 6.12 16.82
N SER A 500 18.42 7.26 16.41
CA SER A 500 18.23 8.58 17.04
C SER A 500 16.74 8.97 17.19
N THR A 501 15.88 8.63 16.24
CA THR A 501 14.43 8.92 16.28
C THR A 501 13.72 8.05 17.31
N ILE A 502 14.13 6.79 17.44
CA ILE A 502 13.59 5.87 18.45
C ILE A 502 13.99 6.36 19.84
N MET A 503 15.27 6.71 20.02
CA MET A 503 15.76 7.27 21.28
C MET A 503 15.01 8.55 21.65
N LEU A 504 14.80 9.45 20.68
CA LEU A 504 14.04 10.68 20.89
C LEU A 504 12.61 10.40 21.30
N GLY A 505 11.93 9.48 20.62
CA GLY A 505 10.56 9.08 20.94
C GLY A 505 10.44 8.53 22.36
N ASN A 506 11.33 7.61 22.74
CA ASN A 506 11.35 7.08 24.10
C ASN A 506 11.56 8.19 25.15
N LYS A 507 12.44 9.16 24.88
CA LYS A 507 12.68 10.29 25.80
C LYS A 507 11.54 11.29 25.88
N LEU A 508 10.80 11.47 24.80
CA LEU A 508 9.56 12.25 24.81
C LEU A 508 8.42 11.51 25.53
N SER A 509 8.38 10.19 25.44
CA SER A 509 7.44 9.34 26.17
C SER A 509 7.77 9.34 27.67
N ASP A 510 9.05 9.21 28.06
CA ASP A 510 9.51 9.38 29.44
C ASP A 510 9.04 10.74 30.01
N LEU A 511 9.20 11.84 29.24
CA LEU A 511 8.73 13.17 29.63
C LEU A 511 7.20 13.22 29.78
N ALA A 512 6.44 12.57 28.89
CA ALA A 512 4.98 12.51 28.95
C ALA A 512 4.47 11.77 30.18
N ASP A 513 5.19 10.74 30.63
CA ASP A 513 4.86 10.00 31.85
C ASP A 513 5.20 10.79 33.13
N ASP A 514 6.20 11.67 33.06
CA ASP A 514 6.67 12.49 34.19
C ASP A 514 5.79 13.73 34.47
N VAL A 515 4.92 14.12 33.53
CA VAL A 515 4.11 15.35 33.63
C VAL A 515 2.61 15.07 33.42
N GLU A 516 1.74 15.85 34.07
CA GLU A 516 0.29 15.70 33.91
C GLU A 516 -0.26 16.48 32.70
N GLU A 517 0.53 17.39 32.14
CA GLU A 517 0.13 18.26 31.03
C GLU A 517 0.36 17.62 29.66
N GLU A 518 -0.46 18.00 28.69
CA GLU A 518 -0.25 17.59 27.29
C GLU A 518 1.02 18.23 26.73
N ILE A 519 1.88 17.42 26.10
CA ILE A 519 3.13 17.89 25.51
C ILE A 519 2.87 18.41 24.09
N ASN A 520 2.84 19.73 23.94
CA ASN A 520 2.80 20.44 22.67
C ASN A 520 4.23 20.79 22.26
N MET A 521 4.77 19.98 21.35
CA MET A 521 6.18 20.00 20.99
C MET A 521 6.44 20.61 19.61
N ILE A 522 7.46 21.48 19.54
CA ILE A 522 8.05 21.94 18.29
C ILE A 522 9.49 21.41 18.13
N MET A 523 9.85 21.09 16.89
CA MET A 523 11.18 20.61 16.49
C MET A 523 11.45 20.95 15.03
N PRO A 524 12.68 20.78 14.51
CA PRO A 524 12.91 20.83 13.07
C PRO A 524 12.02 19.85 12.32
N GLU A 525 11.39 20.28 11.22
CA GLU A 525 10.57 19.39 10.38
C GLU A 525 11.38 18.20 9.84
N GLY A 526 12.66 18.46 9.53
CA GLY A 526 13.62 17.45 9.13
C GLY A 526 15.02 17.72 9.67
N VAL A 527 15.79 16.66 9.81
CA VAL A 527 17.17 16.68 10.29
C VAL A 527 18.06 15.83 9.39
N MET A 528 19.36 16.10 9.39
CA MET A 528 20.34 15.26 8.71
C MET A 528 20.81 14.16 9.65
N VAL A 529 20.59 12.91 9.29
CA VAL A 529 21.12 11.73 9.98
C VAL A 529 21.86 10.87 8.96
N ASP A 530 23.04 10.35 9.28
CA ASP A 530 23.88 9.58 8.33
C ASP A 530 24.08 10.26 6.96
N GLY A 531 24.04 11.60 6.92
CA GLY A 531 24.14 12.38 5.67
C GLY A 531 22.88 12.38 4.80
N HIS A 532 21.73 11.94 5.34
CA HIS A 532 20.44 11.94 4.66
C HIS A 532 19.38 12.72 5.44
N LEU A 533 18.47 13.37 4.69
CA LEU A 533 17.33 14.07 5.27
C LEU A 533 16.34 13.05 5.86
N HIS A 534 16.04 13.21 7.14
CA HIS A 534 15.01 12.47 7.86
C HIS A 534 13.91 13.41 8.32
N SER A 535 12.67 13.18 7.87
CA SER A 535 11.51 14.00 8.23
C SER A 535 10.97 13.63 9.61
N ILE A 536 11.67 14.04 10.66
CA ILE A 536 11.44 13.56 12.03
C ILE A 536 10.11 14.03 12.63
N ALA A 537 9.72 15.29 12.42
CA ALA A 537 8.55 15.88 13.07
C ALA A 537 7.25 15.12 12.76
N ILE A 538 7.13 14.61 11.54
CA ILE A 538 5.92 13.91 11.09
C ILE A 538 5.83 12.46 11.54
N ILE A 539 6.94 11.82 11.98
CA ILE A 539 6.98 10.38 12.27
C ILE A 539 7.25 10.09 13.75
N ILE A 540 7.69 11.07 14.52
CA ILE A 540 8.10 10.88 15.92
C ILE A 540 6.99 10.26 16.79
N ARG A 541 5.72 10.54 16.47
CA ARG A 541 4.57 9.96 17.17
C ARG A 541 4.44 8.44 17.01
N SER A 542 5.10 7.82 16.03
CA SER A 542 5.21 6.36 15.96
C SER A 542 5.94 5.75 17.17
N PHE A 543 6.68 6.56 17.93
CA PHE A 543 7.45 6.15 19.11
C PHE A 543 7.08 6.92 20.39
N ALA A 544 6.37 8.04 20.26
CA ALA A 544 5.83 8.82 21.37
C ALA A 544 4.37 9.18 21.05
N PRO A 545 3.41 8.25 21.16
CA PRO A 545 2.02 8.49 20.75
C PRO A 545 1.32 9.57 21.60
N GLU A 546 1.79 9.83 22.81
CA GLU A 546 1.19 10.74 23.80
C GLU A 546 1.42 12.22 23.45
N ILE A 547 2.48 12.53 22.70
CA ILE A 547 2.86 13.90 22.39
C ILE A 547 2.08 14.46 21.19
N ARG A 548 2.01 15.79 21.14
CA ARG A 548 1.53 16.56 19.99
C ARG A 548 2.70 17.18 19.24
N SER A 549 2.86 16.79 17.98
CA SER A 549 3.91 17.30 17.09
C SER A 549 3.37 18.47 16.29
N ILE A 550 3.57 19.68 16.81
CA ILE A 550 3.07 20.93 16.20
C ILE A 550 3.80 21.20 14.88
N SER A 551 5.07 20.85 14.80
CA SER A 551 5.87 20.95 13.57
C SER A 551 5.39 20.03 12.43
N ALA A 552 4.43 19.13 12.67
CA ALA A 552 3.79 18.35 11.60
C ALA A 552 2.62 19.09 10.91
N ILE A 553 2.14 20.22 11.44
CA ILE A 553 0.96 20.96 10.95
C ILE A 553 1.16 21.47 9.51
N GLY A 554 2.38 21.88 9.15
CA GLY A 554 2.70 22.36 7.80
C GLY A 554 2.31 21.36 6.70
N ARG A 555 2.48 20.06 6.97
CA ARG A 555 2.04 18.97 6.07
C ARG A 555 0.62 18.51 6.37
N PHE A 556 0.27 18.34 7.64
CA PHE A 556 -0.99 17.76 8.09
C PHE A 556 -1.80 18.80 8.85
N LYS A 557 -2.41 19.72 8.07
CA LYS A 557 -3.24 20.82 8.58
C LYS A 557 -4.26 20.35 9.61
N VAL A 558 -4.60 21.26 10.52
CA VAL A 558 -5.60 21.07 11.57
C VAL A 558 -6.85 21.91 11.30
N SER A 559 -7.99 21.45 11.80
CA SER A 559 -9.28 22.11 11.67
C SER A 559 -9.33 23.47 12.38
N GLU A 560 -10.14 24.37 11.84
CA GLU A 560 -10.49 25.65 12.49
C GLU A 560 -11.07 25.39 13.89
N GLY A 561 -10.66 26.22 14.87
CA GLY A 561 -11.09 26.10 16.27
C GLY A 561 -10.16 25.29 17.17
N ASN A 562 -9.09 24.70 16.63
CA ASN A 562 -7.97 24.18 17.40
C ASN A 562 -7.02 25.32 17.82
N ASP A 563 -6.37 25.24 18.99
CA ASP A 563 -5.43 26.25 19.48
C ASP A 563 -4.25 26.53 18.50
N PHE A 564 -3.97 25.56 17.62
CA PHE A 564 -2.94 25.68 16.59
C PHE A 564 -3.50 25.90 15.18
N SER A 565 -4.78 26.25 15.02
CA SER A 565 -5.40 26.41 13.69
C SER A 565 -4.77 27.49 12.82
N ASN A 566 -4.15 28.49 13.45
CA ASN A 566 -3.45 29.58 12.77
C ASN A 566 -1.95 29.31 12.60
N PHE A 567 -1.43 28.18 13.08
CA PHE A 567 0.00 27.87 12.98
C PHE A 567 0.39 27.66 11.50
N THR A 568 1.39 28.38 11.04
CA THR A 568 1.82 28.42 9.64
C THR A 568 3.26 27.96 9.44
N SER A 569 3.67 27.82 8.17
CA SER A 569 5.08 27.60 7.83
C SER A 569 5.98 28.77 8.25
N ASP A 570 5.46 29.99 8.33
CA ASP A 570 6.22 31.16 8.82
C ASP A 570 6.49 31.05 10.32
N ASP A 571 5.57 30.44 11.07
CA ASP A 571 5.75 30.15 12.50
C ASP A 571 6.83 29.10 12.73
N GLN A 572 6.82 28.02 11.95
CA GLN A 572 7.89 27.02 11.96
C GLN A 572 9.25 27.65 11.58
N ALA A 573 9.27 28.56 10.60
CA ALA A 573 10.50 29.25 10.19
C ALA A 573 11.14 30.09 11.31
N LYS A 574 10.36 30.57 12.30
CA LYS A 574 10.91 31.26 13.49
C LYS A 574 11.79 30.31 14.32
N LEU A 575 11.39 29.05 14.51
CA LEU A 575 12.20 28.03 15.17
C LEU A 575 13.45 27.71 14.34
N ASP A 576 13.29 27.46 13.04
CA ASP A 576 14.41 27.07 12.17
C ASP A 576 15.47 28.18 12.07
N ALA A 577 15.03 29.45 12.04
CA ALA A 577 15.91 30.62 12.06
C ALA A 577 16.67 30.75 13.39
N PHE A 578 16.00 30.49 14.52
CA PHE A 578 16.64 30.45 15.84
C PHE A 578 17.71 29.35 15.93
N ILE A 579 17.40 28.15 15.44
CA ILE A 579 18.34 27.02 15.42
C ILE A 579 19.56 27.32 14.56
N THR A 580 19.35 27.91 13.38
CA THR A 580 20.42 28.21 12.43
C THR A 580 21.30 29.36 12.89
N ASN A 581 20.70 30.41 13.45
CA ASN A 581 21.41 31.62 13.88
C ASN A 581 20.67 32.33 15.04
N PRO A 582 21.04 32.13 16.32
CA PRO A 582 20.31 32.64 17.47
C PRO A 582 20.61 34.13 17.76
N THR A 583 20.35 35.00 16.77
CA THR A 583 20.45 36.46 16.91
C THR A 583 19.41 37.01 17.89
N LYS A 584 19.57 38.26 18.35
CA LYS A 584 18.56 38.92 19.20
C LYS A 584 17.17 38.96 18.56
N GLU A 585 17.12 39.15 17.25
CA GLU A 585 15.87 39.16 16.47
C GLU A 585 15.22 37.77 16.44
N ASN A 586 15.98 36.73 16.11
CA ASN A 586 15.45 35.35 16.05
C ASN A 586 15.03 34.84 17.42
N LYS A 587 15.76 35.19 18.48
CA LYS A 587 15.36 34.97 19.88
C LYS A 587 14.01 35.62 20.18
N HIS A 588 13.85 36.91 19.86
CA HIS A 588 12.60 37.62 20.05
C HIS A 588 11.43 37.00 19.28
N ASN A 589 11.65 36.61 18.02
CA ASN A 589 10.64 35.96 17.17
C ASN A 589 10.20 34.60 17.74
N LEU A 590 11.15 33.80 18.26
CA LEU A 590 10.82 32.55 18.95
C LEU A 590 10.00 32.81 20.21
N LYS A 591 10.35 33.82 21.01
CA LYS A 591 9.56 34.16 22.20
C LYS A 591 8.13 34.56 21.85
N ILE A 592 7.92 35.36 20.80
CA ILE A 592 6.58 35.71 20.31
C ILE A 592 5.79 34.44 19.95
N LEU A 593 6.41 33.50 19.24
CA LEU A 593 5.78 32.21 18.90
C LEU A 593 5.32 31.44 20.15
N LEU A 594 6.18 31.38 21.18
CA LEU A 594 5.92 30.66 22.43
C LEU A 594 4.93 31.39 23.36
N GLU A 595 4.62 32.65 23.09
CA GLU A 595 3.57 33.43 23.76
C GLU A 595 2.23 33.33 23.01
N GLU A 596 2.26 33.11 21.69
CA GLU A 596 1.09 32.99 20.82
C GLU A 596 0.42 31.61 20.92
N TYR A 597 1.23 30.55 21.02
CA TYR A 597 0.76 29.17 21.04
C TYR A 597 1.13 28.47 22.36
N PRO A 598 0.31 27.50 22.84
CA PRO A 598 0.56 26.78 24.09
C PRO A 598 1.66 25.71 23.93
N ILE A 599 2.86 26.12 23.51
CA ILE A 599 4.03 25.26 23.30
C ILE A 599 4.80 25.14 24.61
N ASN A 600 4.98 23.91 25.08
CA ASN A 600 5.67 23.59 26.34
C ASN A 600 6.87 22.67 26.17
N CYS A 601 7.14 22.17 24.96
CA CYS A 601 8.31 21.36 24.66
C CYS A 601 9.03 21.83 23.39
N ILE A 602 10.35 21.93 23.45
CA ILE A 602 11.20 22.29 22.31
C ILE A 602 12.31 21.24 22.19
N VAL A 603 12.47 20.67 21.00
CA VAL A 603 13.59 19.76 20.71
C VAL A 603 14.58 20.44 19.78
N LEU A 604 15.83 20.58 20.25
CA LEU A 604 16.92 21.12 19.44
C LEU A 604 17.86 20.00 18.95
N PRO A 605 18.36 20.05 17.70
CA PRO A 605 19.28 19.05 17.15
C PRO A 605 20.73 19.31 17.60
N THR A 606 20.96 19.48 18.91
CA THR A 606 22.27 19.70 19.53
C THR A 606 22.30 19.09 20.92
N ALA A 607 23.48 18.72 21.41
CA ALA A 607 23.70 18.36 22.82
C ALA A 607 24.03 19.57 23.70
N GLU A 608 24.23 20.74 23.10
CA GLU A 608 24.61 21.96 23.82
C GLU A 608 23.42 22.57 24.56
N ASP A 609 23.73 23.21 25.69
CA ASP A 609 22.77 24.03 26.41
C ASP A 609 22.53 25.35 25.70
N ASN A 610 21.30 25.83 25.80
CA ASN A 610 20.88 27.10 25.24
C ASN A 610 20.45 28.02 26.37
N GLU A 611 21.35 28.91 26.78
CA GLU A 611 21.13 29.90 27.85
C GLU A 611 19.84 30.71 27.64
N TYR A 612 19.47 31.00 26.40
CA TYR A 612 18.26 31.76 26.10
C TYR A 612 16.98 30.99 26.44
N LEU A 613 16.97 29.67 26.25
CA LEU A 613 15.79 28.87 26.60
C LEU A 613 15.56 28.86 28.11
N TYR A 614 16.63 28.78 28.91
CA TYR A 614 16.55 28.96 30.36
C TYR A 614 16.02 30.35 30.75
N GLU A 615 16.48 31.42 30.09
CA GLU A 615 16.00 32.79 30.33
C GLU A 615 14.50 32.97 30.11
N ILE A 616 13.90 32.22 29.18
CA ILE A 616 12.46 32.27 28.89
C ILE A 616 11.65 31.15 29.59
N GLY A 617 12.29 30.46 30.55
CA GLY A 617 11.65 29.54 31.49
C GLY A 617 11.62 28.08 31.05
N PHE A 618 12.38 27.68 30.03
CA PHE A 618 12.53 26.28 29.63
C PHE A 618 13.76 25.65 30.26
N ASP A 619 13.60 24.49 30.87
CA ASP A 619 14.70 23.71 31.42
C ASP A 619 15.04 22.54 30.50
N SER A 620 16.34 22.23 30.38
CA SER A 620 16.79 21.01 29.70
C SER A 620 16.37 19.79 30.51
N TYR A 621 15.44 19.01 29.96
CA TYR A 621 14.96 17.76 30.55
C TYR A 621 15.98 16.63 30.33
N THR A 622 16.43 16.44 29.09
CA THR A 622 17.40 15.39 28.77
C THR A 622 18.17 15.67 27.49
N LYS A 623 19.34 15.05 27.36
CA LYS A 623 20.26 15.17 26.23
C LYS A 623 20.82 13.82 25.86
N PHE A 624 20.99 13.57 24.57
CA PHE A 624 21.66 12.37 24.09
C PHE A 624 22.24 12.57 22.68
N SER A 625 23.15 11.67 22.30
CA SER A 625 23.82 11.68 21.00
C SER A 625 23.75 10.29 20.37
N ASP A 626 23.39 10.25 19.09
CA ASP A 626 23.61 9.10 18.22
C ASP A 626 24.91 9.34 17.45
N ILE A 627 25.97 8.67 17.91
CA ILE A 627 27.32 8.81 17.36
C ILE A 627 27.39 8.24 15.94
N GLU A 628 26.66 7.15 15.66
CA GLU A 628 26.66 6.54 14.32
C GLU A 628 25.92 7.45 13.34
N GLY A 629 24.73 7.93 13.73
CA GLY A 629 23.91 8.85 12.93
C GLY A 629 24.45 10.28 12.81
N ASN A 630 25.49 10.63 13.58
CA ASN A 630 26.08 11.97 13.67
C ASN A 630 25.05 13.07 14.01
N ILE A 631 24.19 12.80 15.00
CA ILE A 631 23.17 13.75 15.46
C ILE A 631 23.05 13.70 16.99
N SER A 632 22.69 14.83 17.58
CA SER A 632 22.39 14.93 19.01
C SER A 632 21.08 15.67 19.21
N TYR A 633 20.44 15.43 20.35
CA TYR A 633 19.23 16.14 20.73
C TYR A 633 19.30 16.62 22.17
N ASN A 634 18.64 17.76 22.40
CA ASN A 634 18.37 18.32 23.71
C ASN A 634 16.88 18.66 23.77
N ILE A 635 16.18 18.08 24.74
CA ILE A 635 14.75 18.26 24.97
C ILE A 635 14.60 19.29 26.09
N TYR A 636 13.89 20.37 25.79
CA TYR A 636 13.56 21.42 26.72
C TYR A 636 12.08 21.38 27.06
N TYR A 637 11.73 21.55 28.34
CA TYR A 637 10.36 21.56 28.82
C TYR A 637 10.11 22.75 29.75
N ARG A 638 8.87 23.25 29.74
CA ARG A 638 8.36 24.28 30.65
C ARG A 638 6.90 23.98 30.98
N ALA A 639 6.54 23.85 32.25
CA ALA A 639 5.15 23.71 32.66
C ALA A 639 4.31 24.94 32.24
N LEU A 640 3.10 24.70 31.70
CA LEU A 640 2.16 25.76 31.36
C LEU A 640 1.46 26.24 32.65
N GLN A 641 1.53 27.55 32.93
CA GLN A 641 0.93 28.14 34.13
C GLN A 641 -0.57 28.37 34.01
#